data_AF-A0A1Q9E8H4-F1
#
_entry.id   AF-A0A1Q9E8H4-F1
#
_cell.length_a   1.000
_cell.length_b   1.000
_cell.length_c   1.000
_cell.angle_alpha   90.00
_cell.angle_beta   90.00
_cell.angle_gamma   90.00
#
_symmetry.space_group_name_H-M   'P 1'
#
loop_
_entity.id
_entity.type
_entity.pdbx_description
1 polymer ?
#
loop_
_entity_poly.entity_id
_entity_poly.type
_entity_poly.pdbx_seq_one_letter_code
_entity_poly.pdbx_strand_id
1 'polypeptide(L)'
;MDSLDPCYFLYRHNDAVVAVLGIHVDDVIAAALEGHAGVLDDVHSKFEWGSPWVSRDFKFVGRHIKQKDDGTITIDQEGYVAEVPLTKTKLDPSTPLKDYSDLVTEYRSGIGSLRWLAGTTRGDISADVSLIQNPPRATQDSVVRIHPVNLTNLLFICYGDSGWGNACGGKSQGGLLVVATDDSVYTEPRPGSIFEWKSYRHQRVLRSTLAAEACALDRAQDYGNYFALMFSEMTDGSFIATHNQRPAYPVIPVTDSRSVWDSVHRMSTTFAEKRVEVDIAGLRKSCRGLRWVPTEQQKADCLTKRSRTLCDEFRQFLVNPVVTLTDARAAEDMFTGQANVRLPITWAAFADALGPLDQAVYASHNADLDIITVPDPFYKDNASLVTIPRKLLTDFLHEARAHGLSVILDVHAYPGGASHGTYNGVWPLKCAFWTEKSRIGSTSLTQIGLWIVDKLVHWIENMDLEAQGTIAGVTLMNEPGHMNRWKQFAPDQAILSWLGEASARFLSSRLPVGLKLYVSLVETAFQDFGGLAVPWYQQAFTLEERRTRVVADVHYYMAWNHGNCDGRSDGLGAYSCGADPATYAGVLNSCAAGFARSSYFRWASQGGLVSVSEFSVGTADAIDVACKEPTLLWTMLTEQLAAFRKYYFESVIWTWKMPYAPDFEPGWSLQWLLRQSQSSVI
;
A
#
# COMPACT_ATOMS: atom_id res chain seq x y z
N MET A 1 12.90 36.31 20.74
CA MET A 1 13.88 35.33 20.22
C MET A 1 13.26 33.97 20.39
N ASP A 2 13.37 33.12 19.37
CA ASP A 2 13.04 31.70 19.45
C ASP A 2 13.92 31.04 20.51
N SER A 3 13.39 30.06 21.24
CA SER A 3 14.15 29.46 22.35
C SER A 3 15.16 28.40 21.90
N LEU A 4 15.12 27.97 20.64
CA LEU A 4 16.04 27.00 20.05
C LEU A 4 17.12 27.66 19.17
N ASP A 5 16.77 28.71 18.42
CA ASP A 5 17.70 29.44 17.55
C ASP A 5 17.81 30.94 17.92
N PRO A 6 18.96 31.40 18.44
CA PRO A 6 19.15 32.80 18.82
C PRO A 6 19.21 33.76 17.63
N CYS A 7 19.32 33.27 16.41
CA CYS A 7 19.29 34.08 15.19
C CYS A 7 17.87 34.25 14.63
N TYR A 8 16.86 33.67 15.30
CA TYR A 8 15.48 33.71 14.89
C TYR A 8 14.63 34.49 15.89
N PHE A 9 13.90 35.50 15.40
CA PHE A 9 13.12 36.42 16.22
C PHE A 9 11.64 36.33 15.85
N LEU A 10 10.80 36.18 16.86
CA LEU A 10 9.35 36.06 16.76
C LEU A 10 8.68 37.31 17.35
N TYR A 11 7.82 37.96 16.57
CA TYR A 11 6.99 39.07 17.04
C TYR A 11 5.59 38.56 17.42
N ARG A 12 5.25 38.67 18.71
CA ARG A 12 4.01 38.14 19.28
C ARG A 12 2.96 39.24 19.44
N HIS A 13 1.72 38.96 19.03
CA HIS A 13 0.57 39.83 19.21
C HIS A 13 -0.67 38.98 19.57
N ASN A 14 -1.28 39.22 20.74
CA ASN A 14 -2.45 38.49 21.25
C ASN A 14 -2.30 36.96 21.16
N ASP A 15 -1.24 36.42 21.77
CA ASP A 15 -0.92 34.98 21.82
C ASP A 15 -0.65 34.29 20.47
N ALA A 16 -0.55 35.05 19.37
CA ALA A 16 -0.10 34.56 18.07
C ALA A 16 1.25 35.18 17.70
N VAL A 17 2.08 34.44 16.96
CA VAL A 17 3.23 35.02 16.26
C VAL A 17 2.76 35.58 14.93
N VAL A 18 2.96 36.88 14.71
CA VAL A 18 2.45 37.59 13.52
C VAL A 18 3.55 38.08 12.59
N ALA A 19 4.81 38.03 13.03
CA ALA A 19 5.96 38.25 12.17
C ALA A 19 7.18 37.47 12.66
N VAL A 20 8.06 37.11 11.73
CA VAL A 20 9.30 36.38 11.96
C VAL A 20 10.46 37.09 11.26
N LEU A 21 11.63 37.05 11.89
CA LEU A 21 12.86 37.66 11.39
C LEU A 21 14.03 36.70 11.63
N GLY A 22 14.70 36.28 10.57
CA GLY A 22 15.94 35.52 10.63
C GLY A 22 17.13 36.40 10.27
N ILE A 23 18.23 36.26 11.00
CA ILE A 23 19.47 37.01 10.78
C ILE A 23 20.60 36.02 10.51
N HIS A 24 21.36 36.24 9.45
CA HIS A 24 22.59 35.51 9.17
C HIS A 24 23.72 36.49 8.87
N VAL A 25 24.55 36.78 9.88
CA VAL A 25 25.63 37.77 9.80
C VAL A 25 25.07 39.13 9.34
N ASP A 26 25.33 39.54 8.10
CA ASP A 26 24.88 40.82 7.54
C ASP A 26 23.58 40.69 6.71
N ASP A 27 23.10 39.48 6.48
CA ASP A 27 21.87 39.20 5.72
C ASP A 27 20.66 39.01 6.64
N VAL A 28 19.52 39.56 6.23
CA VAL A 28 18.24 39.46 6.97
C VAL A 28 17.15 38.91 6.06
N ILE A 29 16.32 38.01 6.61
CA ILE A 29 15.11 37.51 5.97
C ILE A 29 13.93 37.67 6.93
N ALA A 30 12.79 38.14 6.45
CA ALA A 30 11.63 38.42 7.28
C ALA A 30 10.33 38.02 6.61
N ALA A 31 9.31 37.73 7.41
CA ALA A 31 7.94 37.55 6.95
C ALA A 31 6.96 38.10 8.00
N ALA A 32 5.83 38.62 7.55
CA ALA A 32 4.74 39.07 8.42
C ALA A 32 3.40 38.58 7.86
N LEU A 33 2.46 38.28 8.75
CA LEU A 33 1.09 37.98 8.38
C LEU A 33 0.40 39.23 7.81
N GLU A 34 -0.66 39.00 7.03
CA GLU A 34 -1.47 40.08 6.48
C GLU A 34 -1.99 40.99 7.61
N GLY A 35 -1.92 42.31 7.39
CA GLY A 35 -2.25 43.31 8.41
C GLY A 35 -1.14 43.65 9.41
N HIS A 36 -0.03 42.91 9.42
CA HIS A 36 1.10 43.12 10.35
C HIS A 36 2.40 43.59 9.69
N ALA A 37 2.38 43.98 8.41
CA ALA A 37 3.56 44.44 7.67
C ALA A 37 4.27 45.64 8.33
N GLY A 38 3.54 46.52 9.03
CA GLY A 38 4.12 47.67 9.74
C GLY A 38 5.17 47.31 10.79
N VAL A 39 5.15 46.08 11.32
CA VAL A 39 6.21 45.57 12.21
C VAL A 39 7.56 45.50 11.49
N LEU A 40 7.57 45.17 10.20
CA LEU A 40 8.78 45.12 9.39
C LEU A 40 9.26 46.52 9.02
N ASP A 41 8.35 47.48 8.80
CA ASP A 41 8.68 48.88 8.57
C ASP A 41 9.40 49.49 9.80
N ASP A 42 8.93 49.14 11.00
CA ASP A 42 9.57 49.54 12.25
C ASP A 42 11.01 49.02 12.32
N VAL A 43 11.25 47.74 12.00
CA VAL A 43 12.60 47.16 11.95
C VAL A 43 13.46 47.84 10.88
N HIS A 44 12.92 48.02 9.67
CA HIS A 44 13.62 48.67 8.58
C HIS A 44 14.09 50.08 8.99
N SER A 45 13.26 50.84 9.71
CA SER A 45 13.57 52.22 10.15
C SER A 45 14.72 52.33 11.16
N LYS A 46 15.13 51.24 11.82
CA LYS A 46 16.17 51.25 12.86
C LYS A 46 17.59 51.11 12.34
N PHE A 47 17.76 50.75 11.07
CA PHE A 47 19.07 50.45 10.50
C PHE A 47 19.27 51.15 9.16
N GLU A 48 20.53 51.42 8.82
CA GLU A 48 20.93 51.83 7.48
C GLU A 48 21.26 50.59 6.67
N TRP A 49 20.57 50.41 5.54
CA TRP A 49 20.71 49.21 4.70
C TRP A 49 21.53 49.51 3.46
N GLY A 50 22.51 48.64 3.17
CA GLY A 50 23.33 48.74 1.96
C GLY A 50 22.61 48.34 0.67
N SER A 51 21.40 47.79 0.76
CA SER A 51 20.57 47.37 -0.37
C SER A 51 19.08 47.51 -0.03
N PRO A 52 18.21 47.76 -1.02
CA PRO A 52 16.77 47.85 -0.77
C PRO A 52 16.20 46.50 -0.33
N TRP A 53 15.19 46.53 0.53
CA TRP A 53 14.42 45.34 0.84
C TRP A 53 13.65 44.88 -0.40
N VAL A 54 13.77 43.60 -0.70
CA VAL A 54 13.16 42.95 -1.86
C VAL A 54 12.25 41.82 -1.38
N SER A 55 11.17 41.57 -2.11
CA SER A 55 10.16 40.56 -1.76
C SER A 55 9.86 39.67 -2.95
N ARG A 56 9.45 38.43 -2.67
CA ARG A 56 9.08 37.37 -3.62
C ARG A 56 10.15 36.89 -4.60
N ASP A 57 11.19 37.65 -4.90
CA ASP A 57 12.28 37.23 -5.80
C ASP A 57 13.58 37.90 -5.33
N PHE A 58 14.43 37.15 -4.63
CA PHE A 58 15.63 37.70 -3.98
C PHE A 58 16.70 36.64 -3.73
N LYS A 59 17.92 37.08 -3.44
CA LYS A 59 19.02 36.20 -3.00
C LYS A 59 19.22 36.32 -1.50
N PHE A 60 19.34 35.20 -0.81
CA PHE A 60 19.62 35.15 0.63
C PHE A 60 20.72 34.11 0.92
N VAL A 61 21.87 34.58 1.42
CA VAL A 61 23.06 33.75 1.70
C VAL A 61 23.40 32.85 0.49
N GLY A 62 23.49 33.46 -0.70
CA GLY A 62 23.87 32.77 -1.95
C GLY A 62 22.84 31.80 -2.53
N ARG A 63 21.58 31.82 -2.05
CA ARG A 63 20.44 31.04 -2.60
C ARG A 63 19.46 31.98 -3.25
N HIS A 64 19.01 31.67 -4.47
CA HIS A 64 17.93 32.39 -5.12
C HIS A 64 16.60 31.84 -4.63
N ILE A 65 15.77 32.69 -4.03
CA ILE A 65 14.47 32.34 -3.48
C ILE A 65 13.41 33.09 -4.27
N LYS A 66 12.43 32.34 -4.79
CA LYS A 66 11.32 32.90 -5.55
C LYS A 66 9.99 32.35 -5.06
N GLN A 67 9.08 33.23 -4.66
CA GLN A 67 7.70 32.92 -4.31
C GLN A 67 6.78 33.20 -5.49
N LYS A 68 5.99 32.21 -5.89
CA LYS A 68 4.97 32.31 -6.94
C LYS A 68 3.65 32.84 -6.39
N ASP A 69 2.75 33.23 -7.29
CA ASP A 69 1.43 33.75 -6.92
C ASP A 69 0.54 32.74 -6.20
N ASP A 70 0.76 31.43 -6.44
CA ASP A 70 0.10 30.34 -5.73
C ASP A 70 0.69 30.07 -4.32
N GLY A 71 1.66 30.88 -3.89
CA GLY A 71 2.35 30.75 -2.60
C GLY A 71 3.52 29.76 -2.59
N THR A 72 3.73 28.99 -3.66
CA THR A 72 4.85 28.05 -3.78
C THR A 72 6.18 28.79 -3.79
N ILE A 73 7.17 28.29 -3.06
CA ILE A 73 8.53 28.83 -3.04
C ILE A 73 9.47 27.88 -3.78
N THR A 74 10.32 28.42 -4.64
CA THR A 74 11.43 27.71 -5.29
C THR A 74 12.76 28.26 -4.80
N ILE A 75 13.70 27.35 -4.54
CA ILE A 75 15.05 27.68 -4.10
C ILE A 75 16.06 27.01 -5.03
N ASP A 76 16.99 27.79 -5.57
CA ASP A 76 18.07 27.29 -6.42
C ASP A 76 19.40 28.03 -6.17
N GLN A 77 20.45 27.51 -6.80
CA GLN A 77 21.79 28.10 -6.78
C GLN A 77 22.44 28.04 -8.17
N GLU A 78 21.66 28.28 -9.23
CA GLU A 78 22.12 28.16 -10.62
C GLU A 78 23.44 28.91 -10.87
N GLY A 79 23.51 30.16 -10.39
CA GLY A 79 24.71 31.00 -10.53
C GLY A 79 25.93 30.40 -9.82
N TYR A 80 25.77 29.81 -8.63
CA TYR A 80 26.89 29.20 -7.90
C TYR A 80 27.37 27.92 -8.59
N VAL A 81 26.47 27.12 -9.16
CA VAL A 81 26.83 25.90 -9.91
C VAL A 81 27.76 26.23 -11.08
N ALA A 82 27.51 27.35 -11.79
CA ALA A 82 28.34 27.80 -12.90
C ALA A 82 29.77 28.19 -12.48
N GLU A 83 29.95 28.59 -11.22
CA GLU A 83 31.23 29.02 -10.65
C GLU A 83 32.03 27.87 -10.01
N VAL A 84 31.44 26.68 -9.84
CA VAL A 84 32.14 25.53 -9.24
C VAL A 84 33.34 25.14 -10.10
N PRO A 85 34.57 25.18 -9.56
CA PRO A 85 35.77 24.89 -10.33
C PRO A 85 35.80 23.41 -10.75
N LEU A 86 35.92 23.17 -12.05
CA LEU A 86 36.24 21.84 -12.57
C LEU A 86 37.72 21.55 -12.31
N THR A 87 38.03 20.47 -11.58
CA THR A 87 39.41 20.06 -11.34
C THR A 87 40.12 19.78 -12.66
N LYS A 88 41.22 20.50 -12.95
CA LYS A 88 41.93 20.44 -14.24
C LYS A 88 43.12 19.47 -14.24
N THR A 89 43.07 18.40 -13.43
CA THR A 89 44.19 17.46 -13.35
C THR A 89 44.31 16.63 -14.64
N LYS A 90 45.53 16.56 -15.19
CA LYS A 90 45.90 15.69 -16.32
C LYS A 90 46.67 14.44 -15.86
N LEU A 91 46.73 14.21 -14.55
CA LEU A 91 47.39 13.03 -14.00
C LEU A 91 46.65 11.77 -14.44
N ASP A 92 47.40 10.69 -14.62
CA ASP A 92 46.82 9.38 -14.84
C ASP A 92 45.94 9.00 -13.63
N PRO A 93 44.73 8.43 -13.81
CA PRO A 93 43.82 8.08 -12.72
C PRO A 93 44.42 7.15 -11.64
N SER A 94 45.47 6.39 -11.96
CA SER A 94 46.18 5.53 -11.01
C SER A 94 47.18 6.29 -10.11
N THR A 95 47.45 7.56 -10.41
CA THR A 95 48.42 8.37 -9.67
C THR A 95 47.86 8.81 -8.31
N PRO A 96 48.51 8.48 -7.17
CA PRO A 96 48.04 8.91 -5.85
C PRO A 96 48.06 10.44 -5.70
N LEU A 97 46.89 11.06 -5.53
CA LEU A 97 46.76 12.51 -5.37
C LEU A 97 47.54 13.06 -4.16
N LYS A 98 47.74 12.22 -3.13
CA LYS A 98 48.42 12.57 -1.86
C LYS A 98 49.84 13.12 -2.05
N ASP A 99 50.49 12.79 -3.17
CA ASP A 99 51.87 13.18 -3.47
C ASP A 99 51.94 14.60 -4.09
N TYR A 100 50.79 15.23 -4.37
CA TYR A 100 50.68 16.55 -5.01
C TYR A 100 49.84 17.52 -4.17
N SER A 101 50.49 18.24 -3.25
CA SER A 101 49.82 19.09 -2.25
C SER A 101 48.89 20.18 -2.82
N ASP A 102 49.26 20.81 -3.93
CA ASP A 102 48.43 21.83 -4.61
C ASP A 102 47.14 21.23 -5.19
N LEU A 103 47.24 20.05 -5.81
CA LEU A 103 46.08 19.34 -6.36
C LEU A 103 45.17 18.80 -5.25
N VAL A 104 45.73 18.40 -4.11
CA VAL A 104 44.94 18.06 -2.91
C VAL A 104 44.17 19.27 -2.39
N THR A 105 44.77 20.46 -2.45
CA THR A 105 44.13 21.71 -2.01
C THR A 105 43.00 22.12 -2.97
N GLU A 106 43.23 22.07 -4.29
CA GLU A 106 42.21 22.30 -5.31
C GLU A 106 41.05 21.30 -5.18
N TYR A 107 41.39 20.02 -5.01
CA TYR A 107 40.43 18.94 -4.80
C TYR A 107 39.54 19.17 -3.56
N ARG A 108 40.14 19.56 -2.43
CA ARG A 108 39.41 19.91 -1.20
C ARG A 108 38.50 21.12 -1.39
N SER A 109 38.96 22.12 -2.13
CA SER A 109 38.17 23.31 -2.46
C SER A 109 36.93 22.94 -3.27
N GLY A 110 37.08 22.13 -4.33
CA GLY A 110 35.97 21.63 -5.14
C GLY A 110 34.96 20.80 -4.32
N ILE A 111 35.44 19.94 -3.42
CA ILE A 111 34.57 19.20 -2.48
C ILE A 111 33.84 20.15 -1.54
N GLY A 112 34.49 21.22 -1.08
CA GLY A 112 33.85 22.27 -0.27
C GLY A 112 32.68 22.92 -1.00
N SER A 113 32.86 23.30 -2.26
CA SER A 113 31.80 23.87 -3.10
C SER A 113 30.65 22.90 -3.33
N LEU A 114 30.94 21.63 -3.61
CA LEU A 114 29.92 20.61 -3.79
C LEU A 114 29.19 20.27 -2.49
N ARG A 115 29.87 20.36 -1.34
CA ARG A 115 29.25 20.17 -0.03
C ARG A 115 28.28 21.29 0.32
N TRP A 116 28.60 22.53 -0.08
CA TRP A 116 27.66 23.63 0.05
C TRP A 116 26.40 23.35 -0.75
N LEU A 117 26.53 23.06 -2.05
CA LEU A 117 25.41 22.69 -2.91
C LEU A 117 24.60 21.51 -2.37
N ALA A 118 25.28 20.46 -1.94
CA ALA A 118 24.65 19.24 -1.44
C ALA A 118 23.80 19.49 -0.19
N GLY A 119 24.20 20.42 0.68
CA GLY A 119 23.46 20.75 1.90
C GLY A 119 22.32 21.76 1.71
N THR A 120 22.09 22.27 0.50
CA THR A 120 21.20 23.43 0.30
C THR A 120 20.20 23.26 -0.85
N THR A 121 20.64 22.85 -2.05
CA THR A 121 19.77 22.76 -3.24
C THR A 121 19.99 21.51 -4.08
N ARG A 122 21.05 20.75 -3.77
CA ARG A 122 21.49 19.55 -4.49
C ARG A 122 21.54 18.32 -3.60
N GLY A 123 20.45 18.04 -2.89
CA GLY A 123 20.38 16.86 -2.03
C GLY A 123 20.67 15.55 -2.78
N ASP A 124 20.41 15.51 -4.09
CA ASP A 124 20.70 14.40 -4.99
C ASP A 124 22.17 13.98 -5.04
N ILE A 125 23.13 14.88 -4.75
CA ILE A 125 24.56 14.53 -4.74
C ILE A 125 25.11 14.30 -3.32
N SER A 126 24.27 14.28 -2.29
CA SER A 126 24.73 14.26 -0.89
C SER A 126 25.49 12.99 -0.53
N ALA A 127 24.99 11.82 -0.92
CA ALA A 127 25.68 10.55 -0.69
C ALA A 127 27.02 10.50 -1.40
N ASP A 128 27.04 10.95 -2.66
CA ASP A 128 28.26 11.10 -3.43
C ASP A 128 29.24 11.98 -2.67
N VAL A 129 28.94 13.25 -2.40
CA VAL A 129 29.85 14.17 -1.71
C VAL A 129 30.32 13.62 -0.34
N SER A 130 29.47 12.92 0.40
CA SER A 130 29.83 12.36 1.71
C SER A 130 30.68 11.08 1.64
N LEU A 131 30.48 10.23 0.64
CA LEU A 131 31.19 8.95 0.50
C LEU A 131 32.50 9.08 -0.29
N ILE A 132 32.64 10.14 -1.08
CA ILE A 132 33.60 10.25 -2.16
C ILE A 132 35.01 10.72 -1.75
N GLN A 133 36.00 10.20 -2.51
CA GLN A 133 37.37 10.72 -2.70
C GLN A 133 37.64 11.28 -4.13
N ASN A 134 36.65 11.35 -5.04
CA ASN A 134 36.62 11.99 -6.39
C ASN A 134 35.31 12.78 -6.74
N PRO A 135 35.33 14.08 -7.08
CA PRO A 135 34.16 14.97 -6.97
C PRO A 135 33.03 14.66 -7.98
N PRO A 136 31.74 14.64 -7.58
CA PRO A 136 30.62 14.54 -8.52
C PRO A 136 30.43 15.83 -9.34
N ARG A 137 29.77 15.75 -10.51
CA ARG A 137 29.41 16.93 -11.31
C ARG A 137 28.06 17.50 -10.87
N ALA A 138 28.01 18.79 -10.58
CA ALA A 138 26.76 19.51 -10.36
C ALA A 138 26.12 19.93 -11.70
N THR A 139 24.79 19.80 -11.82
CA THR A 139 23.95 20.29 -12.92
C THR A 139 23.26 21.59 -12.53
N GLN A 140 23.00 22.46 -13.52
CA GLN A 140 22.43 23.79 -13.32
C GLN A 140 20.91 23.78 -13.04
N ASP A 141 20.17 22.81 -13.58
CA ASP A 141 18.68 22.79 -13.55
C ASP A 141 18.06 22.18 -12.27
N SER A 142 18.67 22.39 -11.10
CA SER A 142 18.14 21.81 -9.84
C SER A 142 17.45 22.86 -8.98
N VAL A 143 16.20 22.57 -8.62
CA VAL A 143 15.35 23.46 -7.82
C VAL A 143 14.72 22.66 -6.69
N VAL A 144 14.72 23.22 -5.48
CA VAL A 144 13.95 22.72 -4.34
C VAL A 144 12.62 23.46 -4.28
N ARG A 145 11.52 22.73 -4.16
CA ARG A 145 10.18 23.29 -4.06
C ARG A 145 9.61 23.14 -2.64
N ILE A 146 9.03 24.23 -2.15
CA ILE A 146 8.26 24.29 -0.91
C ILE A 146 6.83 24.68 -1.27
N HIS A 147 5.88 23.84 -0.90
CA HIS A 147 4.46 24.09 -1.08
C HIS A 147 3.87 24.82 0.14
N PRO A 148 2.82 25.65 -0.04
CA PRO A 148 2.01 26.10 1.08
C PRO A 148 1.43 24.90 1.83
N VAL A 149 1.59 24.86 3.14
CA VAL A 149 1.02 23.80 3.99
C VAL A 149 0.02 24.43 4.96
N ASN A 150 -1.15 23.82 5.10
CA ASN A 150 -2.13 24.26 6.08
C ASN A 150 -1.62 23.91 7.49
N LEU A 151 -1.40 24.94 8.30
CA LEU A 151 -0.88 24.79 9.66
C LEU A 151 -1.85 24.10 10.62
N THR A 152 -3.13 23.94 10.26
CA THR A 152 -4.14 23.32 11.14
C THR A 152 -3.95 21.80 11.24
N ASN A 153 -3.56 21.16 10.14
CA ASN A 153 -3.40 19.71 10.02
C ASN A 153 -2.00 19.32 9.53
N LEU A 154 -1.03 20.21 9.74
CA LEU A 154 0.38 20.01 9.44
C LEU A 154 0.94 18.83 10.25
N LEU A 155 1.73 17.99 9.58
CA LEU A 155 2.60 17.00 10.20
C LEU A 155 3.96 16.94 9.49
N PHE A 156 4.94 16.35 10.17
CA PHE A 156 6.28 16.09 9.63
C PHE A 156 6.48 14.60 9.39
N ILE A 157 6.92 14.24 8.20
CA ILE A 157 7.38 12.89 7.83
C ILE A 157 8.90 12.88 7.88
N CYS A 158 9.48 11.87 8.55
CA CYS A 158 10.91 11.76 8.76
C CYS A 158 11.43 10.42 8.26
N TYR A 159 11.99 10.42 7.05
CA TYR A 159 12.62 9.26 6.45
C TYR A 159 14.02 9.08 7.04
N GLY A 160 14.32 7.90 7.55
CA GLY A 160 15.68 7.48 7.94
C GLY A 160 16.10 6.24 7.17
N ASP A 161 17.34 6.23 6.70
CA ASP A 161 17.93 5.11 5.96
C ASP A 161 19.43 4.97 6.27
N SER A 162 20.00 3.75 6.13
CA SER A 162 21.45 3.55 6.29
C SER A 162 22.07 2.48 5.40
N GLY A 163 23.07 2.89 4.62
CA GLY A 163 24.02 1.98 3.97
C GLY A 163 25.01 1.38 4.98
N TRP A 164 24.81 0.14 5.40
CA TRP A 164 25.71 -0.54 6.34
C TRP A 164 27.08 -0.83 5.72
N GLY A 165 28.16 -0.44 6.42
CA GLY A 165 29.55 -0.76 6.07
C GLY A 165 30.08 -0.15 4.76
N ASN A 166 29.30 0.68 4.07
CA ASN A 166 29.64 1.22 2.75
C ASN A 166 30.59 2.43 2.78
N ALA A 167 30.89 2.98 3.96
CA ALA A 167 31.77 4.12 4.13
C ALA A 167 33.20 3.69 4.50
N CYS A 168 34.17 4.55 4.19
CA CYS A 168 35.60 4.30 4.44
C CYS A 168 35.87 3.85 5.90
N GLY A 169 36.66 2.80 6.04
CA GLY A 169 36.99 2.17 7.33
C GLY A 169 35.91 1.24 7.87
N GLY A 170 35.01 0.73 7.02
CA GLY A 170 33.92 -0.17 7.42
C GLY A 170 32.83 0.52 8.24
N LYS A 171 32.77 1.85 8.19
CA LYS A 171 31.70 2.64 8.82
C LYS A 171 30.46 2.60 7.95
N SER A 172 29.31 2.95 8.53
CA SER A 172 28.04 3.01 7.80
C SER A 172 27.70 4.45 7.43
N GLN A 173 27.08 4.64 6.27
CA GLN A 173 26.53 5.91 5.82
C GLN A 173 25.06 5.98 6.25
N GLY A 174 24.64 7.07 6.86
CA GLY A 174 23.24 7.33 7.19
C GLY A 174 22.70 8.51 6.40
N GLY A 175 21.40 8.45 6.16
CA GLY A 175 20.61 9.42 5.42
C GLY A 175 19.38 9.79 6.22
N LEU A 176 18.96 11.05 6.14
CA LEU A 176 17.65 11.47 6.64
C LEU A 176 17.03 12.53 5.74
N LEU A 177 15.70 12.58 5.71
CA LEU A 177 14.91 13.58 5.02
C LEU A 177 13.68 13.95 5.88
N VAL A 178 13.44 15.24 6.07
CA VAL A 178 12.24 15.77 6.75
C VAL A 178 11.37 16.49 5.72
N VAL A 179 10.11 16.07 5.64
CA VAL A 179 9.10 16.62 4.74
C VAL A 179 7.86 17.02 5.55
N ALA A 180 7.38 18.24 5.39
CA ALA A 180 6.10 18.66 5.95
C ALA A 180 4.96 18.41 4.97
N THR A 181 3.81 17.97 5.46
CA THR A 181 2.59 17.83 4.65
C THR A 181 1.38 17.88 5.57
N ASP A 182 0.20 17.56 5.06
CA ASP A 182 -1.03 17.48 5.84
C ASP A 182 -1.45 16.04 6.14
N ASP A 183 -2.35 15.87 7.11
CA ASP A 183 -2.83 14.58 7.61
C ASP A 183 -3.57 13.71 6.57
N SER A 184 -3.98 14.27 5.43
CA SER A 184 -4.61 13.48 4.35
C SER A 184 -3.61 12.52 3.69
N VAL A 185 -2.31 12.66 4.01
CA VAL A 185 -1.23 11.77 3.55
C VAL A 185 -1.41 10.30 3.94
N TYR A 186 -2.22 10.02 4.98
CA TYR A 186 -2.55 8.64 5.36
C TYR A 186 -3.52 7.97 4.39
N THR A 187 -4.30 8.74 3.64
CA THR A 187 -5.38 8.24 2.77
C THR A 187 -5.12 8.48 1.29
N GLU A 188 -4.29 9.47 0.94
CA GLU A 188 -3.96 9.81 -0.44
C GLU A 188 -2.56 10.42 -0.56
N PRO A 189 -1.93 10.41 -1.75
CA PRO A 189 -0.70 11.16 -1.99
C PRO A 189 -0.91 12.67 -1.82
N ARG A 190 0.01 13.32 -1.11
CA ARG A 190 -0.03 14.76 -0.82
C ARG A 190 1.23 15.48 -1.30
N PRO A 191 1.13 16.73 -1.76
CA PRO A 191 2.30 17.59 -1.91
C PRO A 191 3.05 17.69 -0.57
N GLY A 192 4.37 17.61 -0.63
CA GLY A 192 5.24 17.72 0.54
C GLY A 192 6.15 18.93 0.45
N SER A 193 6.48 19.57 1.56
CA SER A 193 7.47 20.64 1.62
C SER A 193 8.76 20.11 2.22
N ILE A 194 9.85 20.15 1.45
CA ILE A 194 11.14 19.62 1.89
C ILE A 194 11.83 20.63 2.81
N PHE A 195 12.12 20.23 4.05
CA PHE A 195 12.73 21.11 5.06
C PHE A 195 14.21 20.82 5.30
N GLU A 196 14.60 19.56 5.34
CA GLU A 196 15.97 19.17 5.69
C GLU A 196 16.31 17.82 5.08
N TRP A 197 17.55 17.67 4.64
CA TRP A 197 18.11 16.38 4.29
C TRP A 197 19.58 16.34 4.69
N LYS A 198 20.05 15.18 5.14
CA LYS A 198 21.46 14.98 5.44
C LYS A 198 21.94 13.64 4.96
N SER A 199 23.16 13.65 4.43
CA SER A 199 23.99 12.47 4.23
C SER A 199 25.20 12.59 5.14
N TYR A 200 25.44 11.58 5.96
CA TYR A 200 26.51 11.61 6.96
C TYR A 200 27.09 10.23 7.22
N ARG A 201 28.32 10.22 7.73
CA ARG A 201 28.92 8.98 8.26
C ARG A 201 28.53 8.79 9.72
N HIS A 202 28.07 7.61 10.09
CA HIS A 202 27.86 7.27 11.49
C HIS A 202 29.19 7.37 12.25
N GLN A 203 29.17 8.03 13.41
CA GLN A 203 30.39 8.31 14.17
C GLN A 203 31.07 7.03 14.66
N ARG A 204 30.27 6.08 15.15
CA ARG A 204 30.69 4.74 15.58
C ARG A 204 30.59 3.71 14.46
N VAL A 205 31.38 2.65 14.57
CA VAL A 205 31.23 1.46 13.73
C VAL A 205 30.01 0.66 14.21
N LEU A 206 29.06 0.43 13.31
CA LEU A 206 27.83 -0.32 13.56
C LEU A 206 28.03 -1.74 13.03
N ARG A 207 27.66 -2.74 13.84
CA ARG A 207 28.03 -4.15 13.59
C ARG A 207 27.00 -4.94 12.80
N SER A 208 25.87 -4.32 12.49
CA SER A 208 24.79 -4.94 11.72
C SER A 208 23.99 -3.86 10.98
N THR A 209 23.28 -4.29 9.93
CA THR A 209 22.29 -3.46 9.21
C THR A 209 21.21 -2.94 10.16
N LEU A 210 20.67 -3.79 11.04
CA LEU A 210 19.67 -3.37 12.03
C LEU A 210 20.15 -2.20 12.90
N ALA A 211 21.41 -2.24 13.37
CA ALA A 211 21.98 -1.16 14.15
C ALA A 211 22.21 0.11 13.34
N ALA A 212 22.57 -0.02 12.06
CA ALA A 212 22.73 1.10 11.13
C ALA A 212 21.41 1.82 10.87
N GLU A 213 20.38 1.07 10.54
CA GLU A 213 19.03 1.56 10.26
C GLU A 213 18.38 2.17 11.50
N ALA A 214 18.47 1.49 12.65
CA ALA A 214 17.93 2.01 13.91
C ALA A 214 18.55 3.37 14.28
N CYS A 215 19.87 3.51 14.17
CA CYS A 215 20.56 4.79 14.41
C CYS A 215 20.19 5.88 13.39
N ALA A 216 19.89 5.52 12.14
CA ALA A 216 19.49 6.49 11.14
C ALA A 216 18.06 6.99 11.38
N LEU A 217 17.14 6.08 11.71
CA LEU A 217 15.76 6.40 12.04
C LEU A 217 15.65 7.27 13.31
N ASP A 218 16.42 6.94 14.35
CA ASP A 218 16.47 7.72 15.60
C ASP A 218 16.85 9.17 15.31
N ARG A 219 17.91 9.36 14.52
CA ARG A 219 18.36 10.70 14.11
C ARG A 219 17.36 11.41 13.21
N ALA A 220 16.74 10.71 12.25
CA ALA A 220 15.69 11.31 11.41
C ALA A 220 14.54 11.83 12.27
N GLN A 221 14.15 11.07 13.30
CA GLN A 221 13.12 11.46 14.23
C GLN A 221 13.53 12.68 15.09
N ASP A 222 14.78 12.73 15.57
CA ASP A 222 15.29 13.90 16.31
C ASP A 222 15.17 15.19 15.49
N TYR A 223 15.56 15.14 14.20
CA TYR A 223 15.40 16.27 13.29
C TYR A 223 13.93 16.64 13.10
N GLY A 224 13.04 15.67 12.91
CA GLY A 224 11.60 15.90 12.85
C GLY A 224 11.04 16.60 14.08
N ASN A 225 11.41 16.13 15.27
CA ASN A 225 11.00 16.72 16.54
C ASN A 225 11.53 18.15 16.70
N TYR A 226 12.78 18.42 16.28
CA TYR A 226 13.34 19.76 16.29
C TYR A 226 12.51 20.73 15.43
N PHE A 227 12.16 20.34 14.19
CA PHE A 227 11.31 21.16 13.32
C PHE A 227 9.90 21.33 13.89
N ALA A 228 9.30 20.27 14.44
CA ALA A 228 7.97 20.35 15.04
C ALA A 228 7.94 21.29 16.24
N LEU A 229 9.00 21.34 17.06
CA LEU A 229 9.14 22.27 18.18
C LEU A 229 9.32 23.72 17.70
N MET A 230 10.20 23.96 16.73
CA MET A 230 10.36 25.31 16.14
C MET A 230 9.03 25.81 15.56
N PHE A 231 8.33 24.98 14.79
CA PHE A 231 7.04 25.36 14.22
C PHE A 231 5.99 25.63 15.29
N SER A 232 6.03 24.90 16.41
CA SER A 232 5.12 25.16 17.53
C SER A 232 5.36 26.54 18.15
N GLU A 233 6.62 26.97 18.32
CA GLU A 233 6.92 28.35 18.75
C GLU A 233 6.50 29.41 17.72
N MET A 234 6.60 29.07 16.42
CA MET A 234 6.21 29.95 15.32
C MET A 234 4.71 30.12 15.15
N THR A 235 3.88 29.23 15.69
CA THR A 235 2.43 29.25 15.47
C THR A 235 1.61 29.47 16.73
N ASP A 236 2.19 29.21 17.90
CA ASP A 236 1.59 29.49 19.21
C ASP A 236 2.50 30.43 20.00
N GLY A 237 2.05 31.67 20.21
CA GLY A 237 2.82 32.69 20.93
C GLY A 237 3.07 32.35 22.40
N SER A 238 2.32 31.42 22.98
CA SER A 238 2.47 30.92 24.35
C SER A 238 3.42 29.71 24.45
N PHE A 239 3.73 29.07 23.32
CA PHE A 239 4.60 27.89 23.27
C PHE A 239 6.07 28.27 23.42
N ILE A 240 6.81 27.49 24.21
CA ILE A 240 8.26 27.63 24.40
C ILE A 240 8.87 26.23 24.39
N ALA A 241 9.62 25.90 23.33
CA ALA A 241 10.17 24.57 23.10
C ALA A 241 11.08 24.09 24.23
N THR A 242 11.89 24.98 24.80
CA THR A 242 12.81 24.67 25.92
C THR A 242 12.10 24.35 27.25
N HIS A 243 10.78 24.58 27.36
CA HIS A 243 10.01 24.24 28.57
C HIS A 243 9.52 22.78 28.61
N ASN A 244 10.16 21.87 27.87
CA ASN A 244 9.81 20.43 27.80
C ASN A 244 8.35 20.16 27.38
N GLN A 245 7.78 21.06 26.59
CA GLN A 245 6.45 20.87 26.02
C GLN A 245 6.52 19.85 24.86
N ARG A 246 5.45 19.09 24.66
CA ARG A 246 5.34 18.23 23.47
C ARG A 246 5.10 19.13 22.26
N PRO A 247 5.73 18.86 21.10
CA PRO A 247 5.45 19.64 19.89
C PRO A 247 3.95 19.55 19.55
N ALA A 248 3.39 20.66 19.06
CA ALA A 248 2.01 20.74 18.61
C ALA A 248 1.76 19.92 17.34
N TYR A 249 2.80 19.78 16.51
CA TYR A 249 2.74 19.07 15.23
C TYR A 249 3.22 17.63 15.35
N PRO A 250 2.48 16.64 14.79
CA PRO A 250 2.92 15.25 14.76
C PRO A 250 4.20 15.06 13.96
N VAL A 251 5.03 14.12 14.42
CA VAL A 251 6.25 13.66 13.73
C VAL A 251 6.11 12.17 13.46
N ILE A 252 6.15 11.81 12.19
CA ILE A 252 5.90 10.46 11.69
C ILE A 252 7.22 9.89 11.15
N PRO A 253 7.91 9.04 11.93
CA PRO A 253 9.12 8.39 11.47
C PRO A 253 8.76 7.33 10.42
N VAL A 254 9.60 7.24 9.38
CA VAL A 254 9.42 6.33 8.24
C VAL A 254 10.69 5.54 7.99
N THR A 255 10.53 4.24 7.81
CA THR A 255 11.61 3.29 7.50
C THR A 255 11.12 2.30 6.45
N ASP A 256 11.99 1.87 5.55
CA ASP A 256 11.78 0.69 4.71
C ASP A 256 12.50 -0.56 5.27
N SER A 257 13.36 -0.39 6.27
CA SER A 257 13.91 -1.50 7.04
C SER A 257 12.83 -2.22 7.84
N ARG A 258 12.37 -3.37 7.32
CA ARG A 258 11.40 -4.22 8.03
C ARG A 258 11.93 -4.69 9.38
N SER A 259 13.23 -4.98 9.43
CA SER A 259 13.90 -5.42 10.65
C SER A 259 13.79 -4.39 11.79
N VAL A 260 13.88 -3.09 11.48
CA VAL A 260 13.67 -2.01 12.47
C VAL A 260 12.20 -1.94 12.86
N TRP A 261 11.29 -1.95 11.88
CA TRP A 261 9.86 -1.87 12.14
C TRP A 261 9.37 -3.00 13.05
N ASP A 262 9.70 -4.25 12.73
CA ASP A 262 9.35 -5.43 13.55
C ASP A 262 9.96 -5.33 14.94
N SER A 263 11.23 -4.92 15.01
CA SER A 263 11.96 -4.79 16.26
C SER A 263 11.33 -3.75 17.17
N VAL A 264 10.81 -2.65 16.64
CA VAL A 264 10.09 -1.63 17.42
C VAL A 264 8.73 -2.16 17.89
N HIS A 265 7.95 -2.80 17.02
CA HIS A 265 6.57 -3.21 17.37
C HIS A 265 6.48 -4.46 18.26
N ARG A 266 7.50 -5.32 18.30
CA ARG A 266 7.53 -6.47 19.23
C ARG A 266 7.69 -6.00 20.68
N MET A 267 6.97 -6.61 21.62
CA MET A 267 7.10 -6.28 23.06
C MET A 267 8.37 -6.86 23.71
N SER A 268 8.90 -7.98 23.19
CA SER A 268 10.15 -8.59 23.67
C SER A 268 11.13 -8.76 22.52
N THR A 269 12.33 -8.21 22.65
CA THR A 269 13.44 -8.44 21.73
C THR A 269 14.69 -8.81 22.52
N THR A 270 15.24 -10.01 22.27
CA THR A 270 16.59 -10.35 22.71
C THR A 270 17.48 -10.33 21.48
N PHE A 271 18.41 -9.38 21.41
CA PHE A 271 19.39 -9.33 20.34
C PHE A 271 20.74 -9.86 20.84
N ALA A 272 21.53 -10.42 19.91
CA ALA A 272 22.92 -10.80 20.21
C ALA A 272 23.77 -9.58 20.58
N GLU A 273 23.53 -8.43 19.95
CA GLU A 273 24.16 -7.16 20.30
C GLU A 273 23.29 -6.36 21.28
N LYS A 274 23.73 -6.23 22.54
CA LYS A 274 22.97 -5.50 23.56
C LYS A 274 22.84 -4.00 23.31
N ARG A 275 23.69 -3.41 22.46
CA ARG A 275 23.60 -1.99 22.12
C ARG A 275 22.44 -1.70 21.17
N VAL A 276 22.20 -2.53 20.15
CA VAL A 276 21.03 -2.35 19.27
C VAL A 276 19.72 -2.55 20.03
N GLU A 277 19.72 -3.39 21.08
CA GLU A 277 18.58 -3.54 21.99
C GLU A 277 18.21 -2.22 22.70
N VAL A 278 19.22 -1.43 23.10
CA VAL A 278 19.02 -0.09 23.67
C VAL A 278 18.50 0.89 22.61
N ASP A 279 19.09 0.88 21.41
CA ASP A 279 18.67 1.74 20.30
C ASP A 279 17.18 1.47 19.96
N ILE A 280 16.78 0.20 19.82
CA ILE A 280 15.39 -0.20 19.57
C ILE A 280 14.46 0.15 20.74
N ALA A 281 14.90 -0.02 21.99
CA ALA A 281 14.11 0.38 23.16
C ALA A 281 13.89 1.90 23.22
N GLY A 282 14.88 2.69 22.79
CA GLY A 282 14.77 4.13 22.59
C GLY A 282 13.69 4.46 21.56
N LEU A 283 13.83 3.89 20.35
CA LEU A 283 12.87 4.05 19.25
C LEU A 283 11.45 3.69 19.64
N ARG A 284 11.22 2.61 20.40
CA ARG A 284 9.87 2.25 20.91
C ARG A 284 9.22 3.36 21.73
N LYS A 285 10.02 4.11 22.48
CA LYS A 285 9.54 5.17 23.35
C LYS A 285 9.42 6.50 22.60
N SER A 286 10.35 6.79 21.70
CA SER A 286 10.39 8.04 20.95
C SER A 286 9.49 7.99 19.71
N CYS A 287 9.61 6.98 18.85
CA CYS A 287 8.87 6.85 17.59
C CYS A 287 7.38 6.57 17.81
N ARG A 288 6.57 7.62 17.80
CA ARG A 288 5.11 7.50 17.76
C ARG A 288 4.64 7.41 16.31
N GLY A 289 3.79 6.43 16.01
CA GLY A 289 3.22 6.28 14.66
C GLY A 289 4.23 5.88 13.59
N LEU A 290 5.28 5.11 13.94
CA LEU A 290 6.27 4.59 12.99
C LEU A 290 5.59 3.91 11.80
N ARG A 291 5.89 4.38 10.58
CA ARG A 291 5.39 3.79 9.34
C ARG A 291 6.48 3.02 8.62
N TRP A 292 6.12 1.82 8.18
CA TRP A 292 6.90 1.10 7.20
C TRP A 292 6.45 1.51 5.79
N VAL A 293 7.40 1.66 4.88
CA VAL A 293 7.13 1.89 3.45
C VAL A 293 7.99 0.96 2.60
N PRO A 294 7.58 0.60 1.38
CA PRO A 294 8.45 -0.07 0.41
C PRO A 294 9.67 0.78 0.08
N THR A 295 10.76 0.15 -0.31
CA THR A 295 12.02 0.81 -0.67
C THR A 295 11.84 1.88 -1.77
N GLU A 296 10.90 1.71 -2.70
CA GLU A 296 10.61 2.73 -3.74
C GLU A 296 9.99 4.02 -3.16
N GLN A 297 9.42 3.92 -1.96
CA GLN A 297 8.87 5.05 -1.21
C GLN A 297 9.83 5.56 -0.13
N GLN A 298 10.98 4.92 0.07
CA GLN A 298 12.05 5.41 0.95
C GLN A 298 12.76 6.60 0.30
N LYS A 299 12.32 7.82 0.62
CA LYS A 299 12.87 9.03 0.00
C LYS A 299 14.28 9.38 0.50
N ALA A 300 14.80 8.72 1.53
CA ALA A 300 16.16 8.93 2.01
C ALA A 300 17.23 8.06 1.32
N ASP A 301 16.86 7.13 0.43
CA ASP A 301 17.81 6.14 -0.13
C ASP A 301 18.97 6.76 -0.94
N CYS A 302 18.66 7.82 -1.70
CA CYS A 302 19.65 8.61 -2.43
C CYS A 302 20.71 9.24 -1.51
N LEU A 303 20.43 9.38 -0.22
CA LEU A 303 21.31 10.00 0.76
C LEU A 303 22.30 9.01 1.38
N THR A 304 22.19 7.71 1.10
CA THR A 304 23.08 6.69 1.65
C THR A 304 23.87 5.91 0.59
N LYS A 305 23.37 5.87 -0.65
CA LYS A 305 23.93 5.08 -1.76
C LYS A 305 24.42 5.96 -2.90
N ARG A 306 25.50 5.53 -3.55
CA ARG A 306 26.01 6.15 -4.79
C ARG A 306 25.35 5.49 -6.00
N SER A 307 24.20 6.00 -6.40
CA SER A 307 23.44 5.48 -7.55
C SER A 307 22.91 6.63 -8.39
N ARG A 308 23.24 6.64 -9.67
CA ARG A 308 22.81 7.70 -10.60
C ARG A 308 21.29 7.73 -10.74
N THR A 309 20.64 6.57 -10.74
CA THR A 309 19.18 6.44 -10.76
C THR A 309 18.56 7.11 -9.53
N LEU A 310 19.06 6.81 -8.33
CA LEU A 310 18.55 7.41 -7.09
C LEU A 310 18.77 8.93 -7.06
N CYS A 311 19.91 9.40 -7.58
CA CYS A 311 20.17 10.83 -7.72
C CYS A 311 19.16 11.52 -8.64
N ASP A 312 18.87 10.93 -9.81
CA ASP A 312 17.94 11.52 -10.76
C ASP A 312 16.50 11.48 -10.24
N GLU A 313 16.09 10.41 -9.56
CA GLU A 313 14.79 10.30 -8.87
C GLU A 313 14.65 11.31 -7.74
N PHE A 314 15.67 11.47 -6.90
CA PHE A 314 15.65 12.46 -5.82
C PHE A 314 15.62 13.88 -6.38
N ARG A 315 16.33 14.17 -7.47
CA ARG A 315 16.24 15.48 -8.15
C ARG A 315 14.83 15.76 -8.66
N GLN A 316 14.16 14.78 -9.26
CA GLN A 316 12.76 14.93 -9.67
C GLN A 316 11.84 15.16 -8.47
N PHE A 317 12.10 14.45 -7.38
CA PHE A 317 11.38 14.63 -6.11
C PHE A 317 11.59 16.02 -5.51
N LEU A 318 12.80 16.60 -5.54
CA LEU A 318 13.07 17.98 -5.08
C LEU A 318 12.23 19.02 -5.86
N VAL A 319 12.00 18.77 -7.16
CA VAL A 319 11.25 19.66 -8.04
C VAL A 319 9.74 19.54 -7.83
N ASN A 320 9.23 18.33 -7.59
CA ASN A 320 7.82 18.06 -7.35
C ASN A 320 7.61 17.03 -6.22
N PRO A 321 7.80 17.45 -4.96
CA PRO A 321 7.71 16.56 -3.82
C PRO A 321 6.27 16.10 -3.57
N VAL A 322 6.05 14.80 -3.79
CA VAL A 322 4.79 14.11 -3.45
C VAL A 322 5.11 12.94 -2.53
N VAL A 323 4.43 12.89 -1.39
CA VAL A 323 4.58 11.87 -0.35
C VAL A 323 3.27 11.15 -0.11
N THR A 324 3.34 9.89 0.31
CA THR A 324 2.16 9.11 0.70
C THR A 324 2.52 8.18 1.85
N LEU A 325 1.58 8.01 2.79
CA LEU A 325 1.62 7.04 3.88
C LEU A 325 0.43 6.07 3.80
N THR A 326 -0.27 6.03 2.67
CA THR A 326 -1.27 4.99 2.37
C THR A 326 -0.58 3.63 2.48
N ASP A 327 -1.07 2.77 3.38
CA ASP A 327 -0.45 1.49 3.77
C ASP A 327 0.10 0.73 2.56
N ALA A 328 1.39 0.91 2.31
CA ALA A 328 2.10 0.17 1.31
C ALA A 328 2.64 -1.06 2.04
N ARG A 329 1.98 -2.21 1.84
CA ARG A 329 2.35 -3.50 2.45
C ARG A 329 3.46 -4.17 1.65
N ALA A 330 4.49 -4.69 2.32
CA ALA A 330 5.58 -5.47 1.73
C ALA A 330 5.09 -6.71 0.98
N ALA A 331 5.94 -7.29 0.11
CA ALA A 331 5.70 -8.59 -0.51
C ALA A 331 5.63 -9.76 0.50
N GLU A 332 6.19 -9.60 1.69
CA GLU A 332 6.07 -10.54 2.81
C GLU A 332 4.93 -10.16 3.78
N ASP A 333 4.48 -8.89 3.79
CA ASP A 333 3.25 -8.44 4.46
C ASP A 333 1.97 -8.80 3.69
N MET A 334 2.13 -9.45 2.54
CA MET A 334 1.04 -10.04 1.79
C MET A 334 0.21 -11.04 2.60
N PHE A 335 0.78 -11.51 3.72
CA PHE A 335 0.18 -12.46 4.63
C PHE A 335 0.12 -12.00 6.11
N THR A 336 0.41 -10.73 6.42
CA THR A 336 0.42 -10.21 7.82
C THR A 336 -0.40 -8.93 8.04
N GLY A 337 -1.19 -8.49 7.06
CA GLY A 337 -2.53 -7.99 7.41
C GLY A 337 -3.33 -9.14 8.02
N GLN A 338 -4.46 -8.88 8.67
CA GLN A 338 -5.41 -9.94 9.01
C GLN A 338 -5.67 -10.74 7.72
N ALA A 339 -5.12 -11.97 7.63
CA ALA A 339 -5.12 -12.69 6.38
C ALA A 339 -6.54 -13.21 6.16
N ASN A 340 -7.11 -12.81 5.01
CA ASN A 340 -8.47 -13.20 4.66
C ASN A 340 -8.46 -14.62 4.11
N VAL A 341 -9.19 -15.52 4.78
CA VAL A 341 -9.55 -16.82 4.24
C VAL A 341 -10.92 -16.70 3.60
N ARG A 342 -11.00 -16.88 2.28
CA ARG A 342 -12.30 -17.10 1.63
C ARG A 342 -12.69 -18.56 1.83
N LEU A 343 -13.84 -18.79 2.46
CA LEU A 343 -14.35 -20.11 2.82
C LEU A 343 -15.60 -20.44 1.98
N PRO A 344 -15.43 -21.20 0.87
CA PRO A 344 -16.55 -21.76 0.14
C PRO A 344 -17.36 -22.72 1.01
N ILE A 345 -18.66 -22.46 1.12
CA ILE A 345 -19.66 -23.33 1.74
C ILE A 345 -20.79 -23.58 0.73
N THR A 346 -21.52 -24.68 0.88
CA THR A 346 -22.68 -24.96 0.02
C THR A 346 -23.98 -24.55 0.73
N TRP A 347 -25.06 -24.40 -0.02
CA TRP A 347 -26.40 -24.17 0.55
C TRP A 347 -26.83 -25.25 1.56
N ALA A 348 -26.21 -26.44 1.53
CA ALA A 348 -26.54 -27.53 2.45
C ALA A 348 -26.23 -27.19 3.92
N ALA A 349 -25.33 -26.25 4.22
CA ALA A 349 -25.15 -25.71 5.58
C ALA A 349 -26.41 -24.98 6.11
N PHE A 350 -27.33 -24.65 5.21
CA PHE A 350 -28.61 -24.01 5.49
C PHE A 350 -29.80 -24.78 4.89
N ALA A 351 -29.68 -26.10 4.79
CA ALA A 351 -30.72 -26.96 4.23
C ALA A 351 -32.07 -26.83 4.97
N ASP A 352 -32.06 -26.60 6.29
CA ASP A 352 -33.26 -26.35 7.10
C ASP A 352 -34.04 -25.09 6.68
N ALA A 353 -33.45 -24.18 5.88
CA ALA A 353 -34.17 -23.10 5.23
C ALA A 353 -35.23 -23.59 4.23
N LEU A 354 -35.09 -24.84 3.73
CA LEU A 354 -36.01 -25.49 2.81
C LEU A 354 -37.14 -26.24 3.54
N GLY A 355 -37.24 -26.15 4.87
CA GLY A 355 -38.34 -26.72 5.64
C GLY A 355 -39.76 -26.45 5.09
N PRO A 356 -40.05 -25.24 4.53
CA PRO A 356 -41.33 -24.99 3.88
C PRO A 356 -41.63 -25.83 2.62
N LEU A 357 -40.63 -26.44 1.98
CA LEU A 357 -40.84 -27.41 0.90
C LEU A 357 -41.26 -28.76 1.46
N ASP A 358 -40.52 -29.23 2.46
CA ASP A 358 -40.76 -30.49 3.16
C ASP A 358 -40.00 -30.50 4.49
N GLN A 359 -40.75 -30.46 5.60
CA GLN A 359 -40.20 -30.44 6.95
C GLN A 359 -39.42 -31.72 7.28
N ALA A 360 -39.88 -32.88 6.79
CA ALA A 360 -39.27 -34.16 7.11
C ALA A 360 -37.94 -34.34 6.37
N VAL A 361 -37.84 -33.86 5.13
CA VAL A 361 -36.63 -33.96 4.31
C VAL A 361 -35.56 -32.96 4.77
N TYR A 362 -35.95 -31.71 5.00
CA TYR A 362 -34.97 -30.62 5.15
C TYR A 362 -34.79 -30.11 6.58
N ALA A 363 -35.79 -30.23 7.45
CA ALA A 363 -35.81 -29.55 8.75
C ALA A 363 -36.14 -30.48 9.94
N SER A 364 -35.88 -31.78 9.78
CA SER A 364 -36.03 -32.80 10.84
C SER A 364 -34.74 -33.08 11.62
N HIS A 365 -33.61 -32.52 11.17
CA HIS A 365 -32.29 -32.68 11.78
C HIS A 365 -31.87 -31.43 12.57
N ASN A 366 -30.89 -31.60 13.46
CA ASN A 366 -30.25 -30.48 14.14
C ASN A 366 -29.15 -29.88 13.26
N ALA A 367 -29.41 -28.73 12.63
CA ALA A 367 -28.47 -28.07 11.73
C ALA A 367 -27.12 -27.67 12.36
N ASP A 368 -27.04 -27.58 13.70
CA ASP A 368 -25.79 -27.23 14.39
C ASP A 368 -24.89 -28.45 14.63
N LEU A 369 -25.46 -29.66 14.71
CA LEU A 369 -24.75 -30.86 15.16
C LEU A 369 -24.76 -32.01 14.15
N ASP A 370 -25.83 -32.17 13.39
CA ASP A 370 -26.05 -33.35 12.58
C ASP A 370 -25.43 -33.21 11.18
N ILE A 371 -24.83 -34.30 10.71
CA ILE A 371 -24.35 -34.47 9.33
C ILE A 371 -25.34 -35.40 8.64
N ILE A 372 -26.13 -34.87 7.70
CA ILE A 372 -27.09 -35.64 6.94
C ILE A 372 -26.91 -35.41 5.44
N THR A 373 -27.45 -36.32 4.63
CA THR A 373 -27.56 -36.12 3.19
C THR A 373 -28.92 -35.51 2.87
N VAL A 374 -28.93 -34.39 2.17
CA VAL A 374 -30.15 -33.72 1.70
C VAL A 374 -30.23 -33.75 0.17
N PRO A 375 -31.38 -34.10 -0.42
CA PRO A 375 -31.54 -34.09 -1.87
C PRO A 375 -31.59 -32.66 -2.41
N ASP A 376 -31.09 -32.45 -3.62
CA ASP A 376 -31.34 -31.22 -4.34
C ASP A 376 -32.85 -31.08 -4.63
N PRO A 377 -33.50 -29.94 -4.35
CA PRO A 377 -34.96 -29.82 -4.49
C PRO A 377 -35.45 -29.99 -5.93
N PHE A 378 -34.63 -29.71 -6.95
CA PHE A 378 -34.99 -29.97 -8.35
C PHE A 378 -34.47 -31.31 -8.84
N TYR A 379 -33.19 -31.59 -8.61
CA TYR A 379 -32.53 -32.84 -8.98
C TYR A 379 -32.63 -33.90 -7.89
N LYS A 380 -33.78 -34.00 -7.22
CA LYS A 380 -33.96 -34.82 -6.01
C LYS A 380 -33.56 -36.29 -6.13
N ASP A 381 -33.66 -36.84 -7.33
CA ASP A 381 -33.33 -38.23 -7.64
C ASP A 381 -31.91 -38.42 -8.21
N ASN A 382 -31.19 -37.32 -8.48
CA ASN A 382 -29.93 -37.30 -9.22
C ASN A 382 -28.78 -36.59 -8.50
N ALA A 383 -29.07 -35.70 -7.56
CA ALA A 383 -28.09 -34.93 -6.82
C ALA A 383 -28.50 -34.82 -5.35
N SER A 384 -27.51 -34.92 -4.48
CA SER A 384 -27.65 -34.71 -3.04
C SER A 384 -26.36 -34.12 -2.50
N LEU A 385 -26.46 -33.34 -1.43
CA LEU A 385 -25.32 -32.75 -0.73
C LEU A 385 -25.32 -33.22 0.71
N VAL A 386 -24.12 -33.36 1.27
CA VAL A 386 -23.93 -33.61 2.70
C VAL A 386 -23.91 -32.26 3.42
N THR A 387 -24.70 -32.14 4.48
CA THR A 387 -24.73 -30.93 5.31
C THR A 387 -23.43 -30.76 6.08
N ILE A 388 -23.01 -29.51 6.28
CA ILE A 388 -21.89 -29.16 7.17
C ILE A 388 -22.52 -28.57 8.45
N PRO A 389 -22.25 -29.15 9.65
CA PRO A 389 -22.81 -28.63 10.89
C PRO A 389 -22.37 -27.20 11.14
N ARG A 390 -23.28 -26.30 11.49
CA ARG A 390 -22.96 -24.89 11.76
C ARG A 390 -22.01 -24.73 12.94
N LYS A 391 -22.03 -25.65 13.91
CA LYS A 391 -21.05 -25.66 14.99
C LYS A 391 -19.62 -25.82 14.45
N LEU A 392 -19.40 -26.68 13.46
CA LEU A 392 -18.09 -26.85 12.85
C LEU A 392 -17.61 -25.57 12.15
N LEU A 393 -18.52 -24.86 11.47
CA LEU A 393 -18.21 -23.56 10.86
C LEU A 393 -17.89 -22.50 11.92
N THR A 394 -18.64 -22.48 13.03
CA THR A 394 -18.40 -21.55 14.15
C THR A 394 -17.07 -21.85 14.85
N ASP A 395 -16.77 -23.12 15.10
CA ASP A 395 -15.49 -23.55 15.68
C ASP A 395 -14.30 -23.18 14.77
N PHE A 396 -14.48 -23.27 13.45
CA PHE A 396 -13.48 -22.78 12.49
C PHE A 396 -13.27 -21.26 12.58
N LEU A 397 -14.33 -20.47 12.76
CA LEU A 397 -14.22 -19.02 12.93
C LEU A 397 -13.46 -18.65 14.21
N HIS A 398 -13.66 -19.39 15.30
CA HIS A 398 -12.88 -19.21 16.52
C HIS A 398 -11.40 -19.53 16.31
N GLU A 399 -11.10 -20.65 15.64
CA GLU A 399 -9.73 -21.06 15.35
C GLU A 399 -9.03 -20.04 14.42
N ALA A 400 -9.73 -19.57 13.38
CA ALA A 400 -9.23 -18.54 12.49
C ALA A 400 -8.86 -17.27 13.27
N ARG A 401 -9.72 -16.84 14.19
CA ARG A 401 -9.46 -15.69 15.07
C ARG A 401 -8.24 -15.88 15.96
N ALA A 402 -8.10 -17.06 16.57
CA ALA A 402 -6.97 -17.40 17.43
C ALA A 402 -5.63 -17.28 16.68
N HIS A 403 -5.67 -17.47 15.35
CA HIS A 403 -4.53 -17.30 14.45
C HIS A 403 -4.45 -15.93 13.75
N GLY A 404 -5.28 -14.95 14.16
CA GLY A 404 -5.27 -13.60 13.59
C GLY A 404 -5.78 -13.52 12.15
N LEU A 405 -6.57 -14.52 11.72
CA LEU A 405 -7.21 -14.57 10.40
C LEU A 405 -8.59 -13.92 10.46
N SER A 406 -9.04 -13.44 9.30
CA SER A 406 -10.41 -13.03 9.05
C SER A 406 -11.00 -13.91 7.96
N VAL A 407 -12.33 -14.06 7.94
CA VAL A 407 -13.00 -15.00 7.03
C VAL A 407 -14.01 -14.29 6.14
N ILE A 408 -13.96 -14.58 4.85
CA ILE A 408 -15.01 -14.25 3.88
C ILE A 408 -15.83 -15.52 3.67
N LEU A 409 -17.09 -15.53 4.12
CA LEU A 409 -17.98 -16.67 3.88
C LEU A 409 -18.54 -16.59 2.46
N ASP A 410 -18.42 -17.66 1.68
CA ASP A 410 -18.86 -17.68 0.29
C ASP A 410 -19.84 -18.83 0.03
N VAL A 411 -21.10 -18.50 -0.27
CA VAL A 411 -22.08 -19.53 -0.65
C VAL A 411 -21.85 -19.95 -2.10
N HIS A 412 -21.06 -21.00 -2.24
CA HIS A 412 -20.43 -21.40 -3.50
C HIS A 412 -21.34 -22.22 -4.42
N ALA A 413 -22.36 -22.86 -3.86
CA ALA A 413 -23.31 -23.67 -4.61
C ALA A 413 -24.73 -23.45 -4.11
N TYR A 414 -25.68 -23.45 -5.04
CA TYR A 414 -27.12 -23.27 -4.81
C TYR A 414 -27.93 -24.44 -5.40
N PRO A 415 -29.16 -24.67 -4.91
CA PRO A 415 -30.05 -25.69 -5.46
C PRO A 415 -30.23 -25.59 -6.98
N GLY A 416 -30.12 -26.71 -7.68
CA GLY A 416 -30.21 -26.80 -9.13
C GLY A 416 -29.02 -26.20 -9.89
N GLY A 417 -27.98 -25.72 -9.19
CA GLY A 417 -26.80 -25.08 -9.77
C GLY A 417 -27.08 -23.71 -10.37
N ALA A 418 -26.37 -22.67 -9.93
CA ALA A 418 -26.53 -21.29 -10.42
C ALA A 418 -25.59 -20.94 -11.60
N SER A 419 -24.69 -21.84 -11.96
CA SER A 419 -23.61 -21.60 -12.93
C SER A 419 -23.33 -22.88 -13.72
N HIS A 420 -22.65 -22.81 -14.87
CA HIS A 420 -22.36 -24.00 -15.67
C HIS A 420 -20.88 -24.42 -15.56
N GLY A 421 -20.59 -25.39 -14.69
CA GLY A 421 -19.28 -26.01 -14.53
C GLY A 421 -19.20 -26.87 -13.27
N THR A 422 -18.03 -27.45 -12.99
CA THR A 422 -17.81 -28.37 -11.86
C THR A 422 -17.99 -27.74 -10.48
N TYR A 423 -17.91 -26.42 -10.38
CA TYR A 423 -18.05 -25.62 -9.17
C TYR A 423 -19.51 -25.37 -8.74
N ASN A 424 -20.50 -25.71 -9.58
CA ASN A 424 -21.91 -25.35 -9.34
C ASN A 424 -22.67 -26.27 -8.35
N GLY A 425 -22.03 -27.35 -7.87
CA GLY A 425 -22.60 -28.30 -6.91
C GLY A 425 -23.52 -29.40 -7.49
N VAL A 426 -23.89 -29.34 -8.76
CA VAL A 426 -24.77 -30.34 -9.42
C VAL A 426 -24.19 -30.92 -10.72
N TRP A 427 -22.98 -30.53 -11.10
CA TRP A 427 -22.30 -31.02 -12.30
C TRP A 427 -22.29 -32.57 -12.37
N PRO A 428 -22.54 -33.18 -13.55
CA PRO A 428 -22.71 -32.60 -14.88
C PRO A 428 -24.15 -32.21 -15.24
N LEU A 429 -25.05 -32.09 -14.26
CA LEU A 429 -26.44 -31.68 -14.51
C LEU A 429 -26.50 -30.23 -14.99
N LYS A 430 -27.56 -29.92 -15.75
CA LYS A 430 -27.76 -28.57 -16.31
C LYS A 430 -28.09 -27.57 -15.21
N CYS A 431 -27.75 -26.31 -15.45
CA CYS A 431 -28.16 -25.22 -14.58
C CYS A 431 -29.69 -25.08 -14.61
N ALA A 432 -30.32 -25.14 -13.44
CA ALA A 432 -31.77 -25.07 -13.26
C ALA A 432 -32.20 -23.90 -12.36
N PHE A 433 -31.29 -23.35 -11.54
CA PHE A 433 -31.60 -22.37 -10.50
C PHE A 433 -32.44 -21.17 -10.98
N TRP A 434 -32.15 -20.67 -12.19
CA TRP A 434 -32.72 -19.42 -12.69
C TRP A 434 -34.14 -19.54 -13.26
N THR A 435 -34.50 -20.72 -13.79
CA THR A 435 -35.74 -20.90 -14.56
C THR A 435 -36.68 -21.94 -13.98
N GLU A 436 -36.18 -22.84 -13.15
CA GLU A 436 -36.92 -24.01 -12.68
C GLU A 436 -37.52 -23.82 -11.28
N LYS A 437 -38.44 -24.73 -10.95
CA LYS A 437 -39.08 -24.86 -9.64
C LYS A 437 -38.67 -26.15 -8.99
N SER A 438 -38.68 -26.19 -7.66
CA SER A 438 -38.50 -27.43 -6.91
C SER A 438 -39.44 -28.53 -7.40
N ARG A 439 -38.94 -29.77 -7.46
CA ARG A 439 -39.73 -31.01 -7.65
C ARG A 439 -40.18 -31.63 -6.33
N ILE A 440 -39.90 -30.94 -5.22
CA ILE A 440 -40.42 -31.16 -3.88
C ILE A 440 -41.20 -29.88 -3.51
N GLY A 441 -42.51 -29.88 -3.76
CA GLY A 441 -43.34 -28.66 -3.74
C GLY A 441 -43.40 -27.94 -5.10
N SER A 442 -43.56 -26.62 -5.10
CA SER A 442 -43.75 -25.82 -6.34
C SER A 442 -43.10 -24.43 -6.33
N THR A 443 -42.24 -24.16 -5.35
CA THR A 443 -41.50 -22.89 -5.20
C THR A 443 -40.36 -22.79 -6.23
N SER A 444 -40.10 -21.59 -6.77
CA SER A 444 -38.94 -21.37 -7.66
C SER A 444 -37.63 -21.58 -6.91
N LEU A 445 -36.61 -22.08 -7.62
CA LEU A 445 -35.28 -22.26 -7.03
C LEU A 445 -34.65 -20.93 -6.62
N THR A 446 -34.90 -19.85 -7.37
CA THR A 446 -34.50 -18.48 -7.00
C THR A 446 -35.08 -18.03 -5.65
N GLN A 447 -36.36 -18.35 -5.37
CA GLN A 447 -37.00 -18.02 -4.09
C GLN A 447 -36.46 -18.87 -2.95
N ILE A 448 -36.17 -20.14 -3.20
CA ILE A 448 -35.48 -21.02 -2.24
C ILE A 448 -34.08 -20.47 -1.94
N GLY A 449 -33.37 -19.96 -2.95
CA GLY A 449 -32.09 -19.29 -2.78
C GLY A 449 -32.18 -18.10 -1.82
N LEU A 450 -33.24 -17.31 -1.89
CA LEU A 450 -33.45 -16.20 -0.96
C LEU A 450 -33.75 -16.67 0.48
N TRP A 451 -34.43 -17.82 0.66
CA TRP A 451 -34.59 -18.43 1.99
C TRP A 451 -33.25 -18.84 2.60
N ILE A 452 -32.33 -19.35 1.78
CA ILE A 452 -30.96 -19.67 2.20
C ILE A 452 -30.21 -18.40 2.62
N VAL A 453 -30.34 -17.30 1.87
CA VAL A 453 -29.76 -15.99 2.24
C VAL A 453 -30.31 -15.51 3.59
N ASP A 454 -31.63 -15.56 3.80
CA ASP A 454 -32.23 -15.15 5.07
C ASP A 454 -31.71 -16.00 6.24
N LYS A 455 -31.58 -17.32 6.04
CA LYS A 455 -31.09 -18.24 7.06
C LYS A 455 -29.61 -18.00 7.36
N LEU A 456 -28.77 -17.74 6.35
CA LEU A 456 -27.37 -17.36 6.53
C LEU A 456 -27.23 -16.07 7.34
N VAL A 457 -27.95 -15.02 6.95
CA VAL A 457 -27.95 -13.73 7.65
C VAL A 457 -28.40 -13.93 9.10
N HIS A 458 -29.50 -14.64 9.32
CA HIS A 458 -30.01 -14.93 10.66
C HIS A 458 -28.99 -15.72 11.50
N TRP A 459 -28.29 -16.69 10.92
CA TRP A 459 -27.25 -17.42 11.64
C TRP A 459 -26.10 -16.51 12.08
N ILE A 460 -25.64 -15.60 11.20
CA ILE A 460 -24.58 -14.63 11.54
C ILE A 460 -25.06 -13.61 12.58
N GLU A 461 -26.33 -13.20 12.56
CA GLU A 461 -26.88 -12.30 13.58
C GLU A 461 -26.92 -12.91 14.98
N ASN A 462 -27.02 -14.24 15.09
CA ASN A 462 -27.23 -14.95 16.36
C ASN A 462 -26.01 -15.74 16.85
N MET A 463 -24.90 -15.74 16.13
CA MET A 463 -23.63 -16.28 16.64
C MET A 463 -23.04 -15.35 17.71
N ASP A 464 -22.09 -15.86 18.49
CA ASP A 464 -21.39 -15.06 19.48
C ASP A 464 -20.52 -13.96 18.82
N LEU A 465 -20.21 -12.92 19.60
CA LEU A 465 -19.47 -11.75 19.11
C LEU A 465 -18.05 -12.07 18.65
N GLU A 466 -17.45 -13.15 19.16
CA GLU A 466 -16.10 -13.53 18.80
C GLU A 466 -16.07 -14.12 17.40
N ALA A 467 -16.93 -15.10 17.12
CA ALA A 467 -17.10 -15.68 15.79
C ALA A 467 -17.60 -14.63 14.78
N GLN A 468 -18.58 -13.81 15.16
CA GLN A 468 -19.10 -12.73 14.32
C GLN A 468 -18.01 -11.73 13.94
N GLY A 469 -17.15 -11.36 14.90
CA GLY A 469 -16.04 -10.44 14.69
C GLY A 469 -14.89 -11.00 13.83
N THR A 470 -14.89 -12.30 13.52
CA THR A 470 -13.94 -12.91 12.59
C THR A 470 -14.38 -12.78 11.13
N ILE A 471 -15.68 -12.62 10.88
CA ILE A 471 -16.22 -12.53 9.52
C ILE A 471 -15.95 -11.14 8.95
N ALA A 472 -15.03 -11.04 7.99
CA ALA A 472 -14.73 -9.81 7.28
C ALA A 472 -15.78 -9.50 6.20
N GLY A 473 -16.42 -10.52 5.65
CA GLY A 473 -17.52 -10.33 4.72
C GLY A 473 -18.19 -11.61 4.26
N VAL A 474 -19.20 -11.44 3.41
CA VAL A 474 -20.04 -12.51 2.90
C VAL A 474 -20.25 -12.34 1.39
N THR A 475 -19.97 -13.38 0.62
CA THR A 475 -20.43 -13.55 -0.76
C THR A 475 -21.72 -14.37 -0.73
N LEU A 476 -22.84 -13.75 -1.08
CA LEU A 476 -24.15 -14.40 -1.01
C LEU A 476 -24.35 -15.47 -2.09
N MET A 477 -23.66 -15.35 -3.21
CA MET A 477 -23.64 -16.36 -4.26
C MET A 477 -22.33 -16.25 -5.05
N ASN A 478 -21.59 -17.35 -5.11
CA ASN A 478 -20.43 -17.42 -5.97
C ASN A 478 -20.83 -17.51 -7.45
N GLU A 479 -20.12 -16.74 -8.27
CA GLU A 479 -20.15 -16.83 -9.73
C GLU A 479 -21.56 -16.90 -10.38
N PRO A 480 -22.52 -16.04 -9.99
CA PRO A 480 -23.90 -16.13 -10.42
C PRO A 480 -24.02 -16.10 -11.95
N GLY A 481 -24.50 -17.19 -12.55
CA GLY A 481 -24.68 -17.29 -13.99
C GLY A 481 -23.39 -17.49 -14.79
N HIS A 482 -22.24 -17.79 -14.18
CA HIS A 482 -21.00 -18.02 -14.94
C HIS A 482 -21.19 -19.01 -16.10
N MET A 483 -20.61 -18.68 -17.26
CA MET A 483 -20.78 -19.32 -18.58
C MET A 483 -22.14 -19.11 -19.28
N ASN A 484 -23.07 -18.36 -18.70
CA ASN A 484 -24.37 -18.09 -19.32
C ASN A 484 -24.26 -17.34 -20.66
N ARG A 485 -23.23 -16.50 -20.86
CA ARG A 485 -22.97 -15.80 -22.13
C ARG A 485 -23.01 -16.75 -23.34
N TRP A 486 -22.48 -17.95 -23.18
CA TRP A 486 -22.47 -18.96 -24.24
C TRP A 486 -23.53 -20.04 -24.07
N LYS A 487 -23.88 -20.40 -22.83
CA LYS A 487 -24.81 -21.52 -22.54
C LYS A 487 -26.28 -21.11 -22.52
N GLN A 488 -26.58 -19.82 -22.34
CA GLN A 488 -27.92 -19.22 -22.42
C GLN A 488 -28.96 -19.94 -21.55
N PHE A 489 -28.62 -20.27 -20.31
CA PHE A 489 -29.51 -20.94 -19.36
C PHE A 489 -30.28 -19.97 -18.45
N ALA A 490 -29.96 -18.67 -18.47
CA ALA A 490 -30.60 -17.65 -17.66
C ALA A 490 -30.73 -16.32 -18.42
N PRO A 491 -31.83 -15.57 -18.23
CA PRO A 491 -31.89 -14.16 -18.64
C PRO A 491 -30.95 -13.30 -17.78
N ASP A 492 -30.17 -12.42 -18.38
CA ASP A 492 -29.25 -11.51 -17.67
C ASP A 492 -29.96 -10.71 -16.56
N GLN A 493 -31.19 -10.24 -16.83
CA GLN A 493 -31.99 -9.50 -15.85
C GLN A 493 -32.41 -10.36 -14.65
N ALA A 494 -32.61 -11.68 -14.82
CA ALA A 494 -32.96 -12.56 -13.71
C ALA A 494 -31.79 -12.66 -12.71
N ILE A 495 -30.56 -12.71 -13.23
CA ILE A 495 -29.33 -12.73 -12.43
C ILE A 495 -29.20 -11.44 -11.62
N LEU A 496 -29.26 -10.29 -12.29
CA LEU A 496 -29.11 -8.97 -11.64
C LEU A 496 -30.23 -8.68 -10.64
N SER A 497 -31.47 -9.05 -10.96
CA SER A 497 -32.61 -8.84 -10.06
C SER A 497 -32.46 -9.68 -8.78
N TRP A 498 -32.02 -10.93 -8.92
CA TRP A 498 -31.79 -11.79 -7.77
C TRP A 498 -30.63 -11.28 -6.89
N LEU A 499 -29.52 -10.85 -7.51
CA LEU A 499 -28.39 -10.25 -6.77
C LEU A 499 -28.82 -8.99 -6.02
N GLY A 500 -29.65 -8.15 -6.63
CA GLY A 500 -30.20 -6.95 -5.98
C GLY A 500 -31.07 -7.28 -4.77
N GLU A 501 -31.98 -8.26 -4.91
CA GLU A 501 -32.85 -8.68 -3.81
C GLU A 501 -32.07 -9.34 -2.66
N ALA A 502 -31.14 -10.24 -2.98
CA ALA A 502 -30.28 -10.88 -1.98
C ALA A 502 -29.43 -9.84 -1.23
N SER A 503 -28.86 -8.89 -1.96
CA SER A 503 -28.06 -7.81 -1.38
C SER A 503 -28.90 -6.90 -0.48
N ALA A 504 -30.13 -6.57 -0.87
CA ALA A 504 -31.05 -5.78 -0.06
C ALA A 504 -31.39 -6.46 1.28
N ARG A 505 -31.61 -7.78 1.28
CA ARG A 505 -31.83 -8.57 2.51
C ARG A 505 -30.63 -8.50 3.46
N PHE A 506 -29.42 -8.61 2.92
CA PHE A 506 -28.20 -8.45 3.71
C PHE A 506 -28.05 -7.02 4.25
N LEU A 507 -28.22 -5.99 3.41
CA LEU A 507 -27.97 -4.60 3.80
C LEU A 507 -29.00 -4.06 4.80
N SER A 508 -30.23 -4.55 4.73
CA SER A 508 -31.33 -4.21 5.66
C SER A 508 -31.35 -5.05 6.96
N SER A 509 -30.42 -6.01 7.10
CA SER A 509 -30.29 -6.84 8.29
C SER A 509 -29.70 -6.07 9.49
N ARG A 510 -29.63 -6.74 10.66
CA ARG A 510 -28.99 -6.23 11.87
C ARG A 510 -27.48 -6.47 11.90
N LEU A 511 -26.90 -7.00 10.83
CA LEU A 511 -25.46 -7.21 10.72
C LEU A 511 -24.71 -5.88 10.81
N PRO A 512 -23.53 -5.84 11.47
CA PRO A 512 -22.78 -4.61 11.68
C PRO A 512 -22.33 -4.00 10.35
N VAL A 513 -22.22 -2.67 10.32
CA VAL A 513 -21.79 -1.91 9.13
C VAL A 513 -20.38 -2.31 8.67
N GLY A 514 -19.52 -2.74 9.61
CA GLY A 514 -18.16 -3.21 9.30
C GLY A 514 -18.09 -4.57 8.58
N LEU A 515 -19.17 -5.34 8.53
CA LEU A 515 -19.22 -6.62 7.82
C LEU A 515 -19.60 -6.36 6.36
N LYS A 516 -18.68 -6.69 5.44
CA LYS A 516 -18.79 -6.35 4.02
C LYS A 516 -19.63 -7.37 3.23
N LEU A 517 -20.36 -6.88 2.24
CA LEU A 517 -21.04 -7.69 1.22
C LEU A 517 -20.16 -7.76 -0.03
N TYR A 518 -19.76 -8.96 -0.43
CA TYR A 518 -19.04 -9.22 -1.66
C TYR A 518 -20.05 -9.62 -2.74
N VAL A 519 -20.25 -8.75 -3.73
CA VAL A 519 -21.19 -8.97 -4.84
C VAL A 519 -20.41 -9.51 -6.02
N SER A 520 -20.55 -10.82 -6.27
CA SER A 520 -19.84 -11.49 -7.37
C SER A 520 -20.37 -11.03 -8.74
N LEU A 521 -19.50 -10.42 -9.53
CA LEU A 521 -19.74 -9.88 -10.86
C LEU A 521 -18.87 -10.64 -11.86
N VAL A 522 -19.50 -11.54 -12.62
CA VAL A 522 -18.78 -12.42 -13.55
C VAL A 522 -19.03 -12.02 -14.99
N GLU A 523 -17.97 -11.69 -15.73
CA GLU A 523 -18.08 -11.24 -17.13
C GLU A 523 -18.84 -12.24 -18.01
N THR A 524 -18.52 -13.53 -17.88
CA THR A 524 -19.10 -14.57 -18.72
C THR A 524 -20.55 -14.94 -18.36
N ALA A 525 -21.13 -14.30 -17.35
CA ALA A 525 -22.54 -14.45 -17.02
C ALA A 525 -23.45 -13.61 -17.94
N PHE A 526 -22.90 -12.58 -18.58
CA PHE A 526 -23.68 -11.57 -19.29
C PHE A 526 -23.30 -11.48 -20.76
N GLN A 527 -24.27 -11.13 -21.62
CA GLN A 527 -23.99 -10.85 -23.04
C GLN A 527 -23.16 -9.58 -23.21
N ASP A 528 -23.50 -8.55 -22.42
CA ASP A 528 -22.78 -7.27 -22.35
C ASP A 528 -22.49 -6.90 -20.89
N PHE A 529 -21.39 -7.41 -20.36
CA PHE A 529 -20.97 -7.13 -18.98
C PHE A 529 -20.76 -5.63 -18.72
N GLY A 530 -20.12 -4.92 -19.66
CA GLY A 530 -19.75 -3.52 -19.53
C GLY A 530 -20.92 -2.56 -19.64
N GLY A 531 -21.90 -2.86 -20.50
CA GLY A 531 -23.10 -2.05 -20.69
C GLY A 531 -24.23 -2.39 -19.73
N LEU A 532 -24.22 -3.57 -19.11
CA LEU A 532 -25.31 -4.03 -18.24
C LEU A 532 -24.90 -4.18 -16.78
N ALA A 533 -23.98 -5.11 -16.47
CA ALA A 533 -23.66 -5.48 -15.09
C ALA A 533 -22.92 -4.37 -14.33
N VAL A 534 -21.95 -3.71 -14.98
CA VAL A 534 -21.20 -2.60 -14.36
C VAL A 534 -22.10 -1.40 -14.03
N PRO A 535 -22.92 -0.87 -14.97
CA PRO A 535 -23.85 0.21 -14.65
C PRO A 535 -24.90 -0.20 -13.62
N TRP A 536 -25.41 -1.43 -13.69
CA TRP A 536 -26.33 -1.96 -12.68
C TRP A 536 -25.70 -1.90 -11.29
N TYR A 537 -24.47 -2.37 -11.11
CA TYR A 537 -23.80 -2.35 -9.80
C TYR A 537 -23.68 -0.92 -9.25
N GLN A 538 -23.32 0.05 -10.09
CA GLN A 538 -23.19 1.45 -9.69
C GLN A 538 -24.54 2.10 -9.34
N GLN A 539 -25.65 1.61 -9.89
CA GLN A 539 -27.02 2.10 -9.65
C GLN A 539 -27.68 1.39 -8.47
N ALA A 540 -27.41 0.09 -8.29
CA ALA A 540 -27.97 -0.74 -7.24
C ALA A 540 -27.43 -0.36 -5.86
N PHE A 541 -26.19 0.16 -5.80
CA PHE A 541 -25.51 0.53 -4.56
C PHE A 541 -25.06 1.99 -4.56
N THR A 542 -25.34 2.68 -3.46
CA THR A 542 -24.94 4.06 -3.24
C THR A 542 -23.41 4.21 -3.23
N LEU A 543 -22.92 5.45 -3.44
CA LEU A 543 -21.48 5.71 -3.39
C LEU A 543 -20.88 5.41 -2.01
N GLU A 544 -21.62 5.66 -0.93
CA GLU A 544 -21.18 5.39 0.44
C GLU A 544 -21.07 3.88 0.69
N GLU A 545 -22.10 3.11 0.31
CA GLU A 545 -22.07 1.64 0.40
C GLU A 545 -20.88 1.08 -0.36
N ARG A 546 -20.66 1.52 -1.62
CA ARG A 546 -19.53 1.06 -2.44
C ARG A 546 -18.15 1.47 -1.89
N ARG A 547 -18.07 2.45 -0.99
CA ARG A 547 -16.81 2.88 -0.35
C ARG A 547 -16.53 2.17 0.97
N THR A 548 -17.57 1.64 1.62
CA THR A 548 -17.48 1.24 3.03
C THR A 548 -17.92 -0.20 3.30
N ARG A 549 -18.88 -0.74 2.54
CA ARG A 549 -19.57 -1.98 2.89
C ARG A 549 -19.83 -2.93 1.73
N VAL A 550 -19.99 -2.46 0.50
CA VAL A 550 -20.28 -3.30 -0.67
C VAL A 550 -19.04 -3.35 -1.57
N VAL A 551 -18.54 -4.56 -1.77
CA VAL A 551 -17.33 -4.86 -2.55
C VAL A 551 -17.75 -5.48 -3.88
N ALA A 552 -17.26 -4.92 -4.99
CA ALA A 552 -17.39 -5.59 -6.27
C ALA A 552 -16.41 -6.75 -6.31
N ASP A 553 -16.93 -7.97 -6.32
CA ASP A 553 -16.14 -9.18 -6.29
C ASP A 553 -16.00 -9.76 -7.70
N VAL A 554 -14.78 -9.92 -8.18
CA VAL A 554 -14.47 -10.40 -9.53
C VAL A 554 -13.41 -11.49 -9.50
N HIS A 555 -13.42 -12.37 -10.48
CA HIS A 555 -12.45 -13.47 -10.59
C HIS A 555 -11.54 -13.23 -11.80
N TYR A 556 -10.25 -13.54 -11.64
CA TYR A 556 -9.24 -13.27 -12.65
C TYR A 556 -8.32 -14.48 -12.86
N TYR A 557 -8.29 -15.00 -14.08
CA TYR A 557 -7.45 -16.14 -14.43
C TYR A 557 -6.76 -15.93 -15.76
N MET A 558 -5.42 -15.99 -15.76
CA MET A 558 -4.65 -15.94 -17.01
C MET A 558 -4.69 -17.26 -17.78
N ALA A 559 -4.90 -18.40 -17.10
CA ALA A 559 -4.91 -19.75 -17.69
C ALA A 559 -5.84 -19.92 -18.91
N TRP A 560 -6.97 -19.21 -18.93
CA TRP A 560 -7.97 -19.28 -20.01
C TRP A 560 -7.87 -18.13 -21.02
N ASN A 561 -6.73 -17.45 -21.11
CA ASN A 561 -6.57 -16.29 -22.00
C ASN A 561 -6.03 -16.64 -23.41
N HIS A 562 -5.97 -17.94 -23.75
CA HIS A 562 -5.79 -18.49 -25.10
C HIS A 562 -4.69 -17.79 -25.96
N GLY A 563 -3.49 -17.67 -25.44
CA GLY A 563 -2.32 -17.06 -26.10
C GLY A 563 -2.01 -15.61 -25.71
N ASN A 564 -2.92 -14.89 -25.04
CA ASN A 564 -2.72 -13.45 -24.77
C ASN A 564 -2.02 -13.15 -23.44
N CYS A 565 -2.26 -13.96 -22.41
CA CYS A 565 -1.70 -13.78 -21.06
C CYS A 565 -1.31 -15.10 -20.39
N ASP A 566 -1.54 -16.23 -21.04
CA ASP A 566 -1.20 -17.56 -20.58
C ASP A 566 0.26 -17.92 -20.93
N GLY A 567 0.81 -18.88 -20.20
CA GLY A 567 2.15 -19.42 -20.39
C GLY A 567 2.10 -20.88 -20.76
N ARG A 568 2.74 -21.25 -21.87
CA ARG A 568 2.61 -22.60 -22.45
C ARG A 568 3.95 -23.18 -22.89
N SER A 569 4.08 -24.50 -22.80
CA SER A 569 5.27 -25.25 -23.24
C SER A 569 5.28 -25.52 -24.75
N ASP A 570 4.13 -25.42 -25.41
CA ASP A 570 3.95 -25.59 -26.86
C ASP A 570 4.32 -24.34 -27.69
N GLY A 571 4.70 -23.24 -27.03
CA GLY A 571 5.06 -21.98 -27.66
C GLY A 571 3.88 -21.14 -28.15
N LEU A 572 2.63 -21.53 -27.86
CA LEU A 572 1.42 -20.79 -28.24
C LEU A 572 0.96 -19.76 -27.20
N GLY A 573 1.63 -19.71 -26.03
CA GLY A 573 1.34 -18.75 -24.97
C GLY A 573 1.99 -17.39 -25.20
N ALA A 574 1.56 -16.40 -24.42
CA ALA A 574 2.18 -15.07 -24.40
C ALA A 574 3.64 -15.10 -23.91
N TYR A 575 3.99 -16.14 -23.16
CA TYR A 575 5.35 -16.48 -22.76
C TYR A 575 5.52 -18.00 -22.74
N SER A 576 6.77 -18.45 -22.87
CA SER A 576 7.11 -19.88 -22.91
C SER A 576 7.66 -20.37 -21.58
N CYS A 577 7.41 -21.64 -21.26
CA CYS A 577 8.04 -22.30 -20.12
C CYS A 577 9.57 -22.32 -20.31
N GLY A 578 10.32 -22.14 -19.21
CA GLY A 578 11.79 -22.04 -19.24
C GLY A 578 12.38 -20.74 -19.81
N ALA A 579 11.56 -19.75 -20.18
CA ALA A 579 12.05 -18.44 -20.60
C ALA A 579 12.76 -17.67 -19.45
N ASP A 580 13.54 -16.65 -19.78
CA ASP A 580 14.20 -15.80 -18.78
C ASP A 580 13.16 -14.96 -18.02
N PRO A 581 13.19 -14.86 -16.68
CA PRO A 581 12.30 -14.00 -15.90
C PRO A 581 12.12 -12.57 -16.41
N ALA A 582 13.19 -11.95 -16.94
CA ALA A 582 13.14 -10.61 -17.49
C ALA A 582 12.23 -10.49 -18.72
N THR A 583 11.92 -11.60 -19.40
CA THR A 583 11.12 -11.61 -20.63
C THR A 583 9.62 -11.71 -20.37
N TYR A 584 9.20 -12.31 -19.25
CA TYR A 584 7.77 -12.49 -18.95
C TYR A 584 7.25 -11.62 -17.80
N ALA A 585 8.10 -11.10 -16.91
CA ALA A 585 7.64 -10.26 -15.79
C ALA A 585 6.81 -9.07 -16.27
N GLY A 586 7.28 -8.36 -17.31
CA GLY A 586 6.55 -7.25 -17.91
C GLY A 586 5.22 -7.65 -18.54
N VAL A 587 5.12 -8.85 -19.12
CA VAL A 587 3.89 -9.39 -19.71
C VAL A 587 2.87 -9.69 -18.61
N LEU A 588 3.29 -10.42 -17.56
CA LEU A 588 2.46 -10.78 -16.42
C LEU A 588 1.88 -9.55 -15.73
N ASN A 589 2.74 -8.55 -15.45
CA ASN A 589 2.30 -7.29 -14.86
C ASN A 589 1.29 -6.57 -15.77
N SER A 590 1.61 -6.47 -17.07
CA SER A 590 0.76 -5.77 -18.05
C SER A 590 -0.62 -6.42 -18.20
N CYS A 591 -0.69 -7.75 -18.13
CA CYS A 591 -1.94 -8.50 -18.17
C CYS A 591 -2.83 -8.23 -16.95
N ALA A 592 -2.27 -8.35 -15.74
CA ALA A 592 -3.02 -8.11 -14.51
C ALA A 592 -3.39 -6.62 -14.34
N ALA A 593 -2.45 -5.71 -14.63
CA ALA A 593 -2.67 -4.28 -14.61
C ALA A 593 -3.66 -3.85 -15.70
N GLY A 594 -3.65 -4.53 -16.86
CA GLY A 594 -4.58 -4.34 -17.95
C GLY A 594 -6.03 -4.65 -17.56
N PHE A 595 -6.23 -5.76 -16.85
CA PHE A 595 -7.52 -6.11 -16.27
C PHE A 595 -7.98 -5.08 -15.23
N ALA A 596 -7.12 -4.75 -14.26
CA ALA A 596 -7.46 -3.84 -13.17
C ALA A 596 -7.73 -2.40 -13.64
N ARG A 597 -7.05 -1.93 -14.70
CA ARG A 597 -7.27 -0.59 -15.30
C ARG A 597 -8.40 -0.55 -16.34
N SER A 598 -9.06 -1.66 -16.61
CA SER A 598 -10.09 -1.74 -17.64
C SER A 598 -11.21 -0.72 -17.40
N SER A 599 -11.94 -0.36 -18.47
CA SER A 599 -13.07 0.56 -18.35
C SER A 599 -14.13 0.10 -17.36
N TYR A 600 -14.24 -1.22 -17.13
CA TYR A 600 -15.17 -1.83 -16.18
C TYR A 600 -14.93 -1.40 -14.74
N PHE A 601 -13.70 -1.03 -14.36
CA PHE A 601 -13.35 -0.66 -12.99
C PHE A 601 -12.92 0.79 -12.82
N ARG A 602 -13.07 1.64 -13.84
CA ARG A 602 -12.74 3.08 -13.72
C ARG A 602 -13.46 3.76 -12.57
N TRP A 603 -14.67 3.33 -12.25
CA TRP A 603 -15.44 3.85 -11.13
C TRP A 603 -14.80 3.56 -9.76
N ALA A 604 -13.96 2.51 -9.65
CA ALA A 604 -13.25 2.17 -8.43
C ALA A 604 -12.21 3.24 -8.06
N SER A 605 -11.64 3.95 -9.05
CA SER A 605 -10.76 5.11 -8.81
C SER A 605 -11.42 6.25 -8.04
N GLN A 606 -12.76 6.26 -7.95
CA GLN A 606 -13.54 7.19 -7.12
C GLN A 606 -13.73 6.67 -5.68
N GLY A 607 -12.89 5.73 -5.22
CA GLY A 607 -12.91 5.14 -3.88
C GLY A 607 -13.77 3.88 -3.74
N GLY A 608 -14.20 3.26 -4.84
CA GLY A 608 -15.02 2.05 -4.78
C GLY A 608 -14.23 0.82 -4.37
N LEU A 609 -14.77 -0.02 -3.47
CA LEU A 609 -14.17 -1.28 -3.04
C LEU A 609 -14.29 -2.34 -4.14
N VAL A 610 -13.15 -2.93 -4.51
CA VAL A 610 -13.07 -4.03 -5.48
C VAL A 610 -12.17 -5.12 -4.91
N SER A 611 -12.57 -6.38 -5.11
CA SER A 611 -11.81 -7.55 -4.74
C SER A 611 -11.68 -8.50 -5.92
N VAL A 612 -10.45 -8.98 -6.17
CA VAL A 612 -10.18 -10.17 -6.95
C VAL A 612 -10.20 -11.38 -6.01
N SER A 613 -11.40 -11.83 -5.61
CA SER A 613 -11.48 -12.88 -4.56
C SER A 613 -11.16 -14.28 -5.05
N GLU A 614 -10.91 -14.43 -6.36
CA GLU A 614 -10.26 -15.60 -6.93
C GLU A 614 -9.28 -15.21 -8.03
N PHE A 615 -8.02 -15.63 -7.87
CA PHE A 615 -7.01 -15.69 -8.93
C PHE A 615 -6.05 -16.85 -8.67
N SER A 616 -5.26 -17.27 -9.66
CA SER A 616 -4.26 -18.33 -9.47
C SER A 616 -2.94 -18.00 -10.15
N VAL A 617 -1.97 -18.93 -10.04
CA VAL A 617 -0.73 -18.92 -10.82
C VAL A 617 -0.77 -19.98 -11.93
N GLY A 618 -1.95 -20.47 -12.27
CA GLY A 618 -2.14 -21.40 -13.38
C GLY A 618 -1.79 -20.71 -14.69
N THR A 619 -0.80 -21.25 -15.40
CA THR A 619 -0.33 -20.60 -16.62
C THR A 619 -1.13 -21.02 -17.84
N ALA A 620 -1.78 -22.18 -17.85
CA ALA A 620 -2.63 -22.63 -18.95
C ALA A 620 -3.82 -23.45 -18.42
N ASP A 621 -4.89 -23.49 -19.20
CA ASP A 621 -6.10 -24.28 -18.95
C ASP A 621 -5.86 -25.79 -19.07
N ALA A 622 -4.95 -26.18 -19.98
CA ALA A 622 -4.54 -27.54 -20.20
C ALA A 622 -3.23 -27.87 -19.46
N ILE A 623 -3.23 -28.99 -18.74
CA ILE A 623 -2.20 -29.36 -17.77
C ILE A 623 -0.91 -29.91 -18.38
N ASP A 624 -1.04 -30.47 -19.57
CA ASP A 624 0.04 -31.02 -20.39
C ASP A 624 0.94 -29.91 -20.96
N VAL A 625 0.39 -28.72 -21.10
CA VAL A 625 1.10 -27.54 -21.65
C VAL A 625 1.37 -26.44 -20.62
N ALA A 626 0.77 -26.51 -19.43
CA ALA A 626 1.00 -25.54 -18.36
C ALA A 626 2.46 -25.58 -17.85
N CYS A 627 3.05 -24.39 -17.65
CA CYS A 627 4.34 -24.21 -17.01
C CYS A 627 4.26 -24.54 -15.53
N LYS A 628 5.33 -25.13 -14.98
CA LYS A 628 5.38 -25.67 -13.61
C LYS A 628 6.58 -25.17 -12.83
N GLU A 629 7.41 -24.34 -13.44
CA GLU A 629 8.67 -23.85 -12.87
C GLU A 629 8.40 -22.89 -11.71
N PRO A 630 8.89 -23.18 -10.50
CA PRO A 630 8.61 -22.35 -9.32
C PRO A 630 8.98 -20.88 -9.52
N THR A 631 10.11 -20.56 -10.16
CA THR A 631 10.53 -19.18 -10.43
C THR A 631 9.52 -18.40 -11.26
N LEU A 632 8.96 -19.04 -12.30
CA LEU A 632 7.95 -18.42 -13.15
C LEU A 632 6.66 -18.21 -12.35
N LEU A 633 6.20 -19.23 -11.64
CA LEU A 633 4.97 -19.17 -10.83
C LEU A 633 5.07 -18.12 -9.71
N TRP A 634 6.23 -17.98 -9.08
CA TRP A 634 6.51 -16.94 -8.09
C TRP A 634 6.52 -15.54 -8.70
N THR A 635 7.08 -15.39 -9.89
CA THR A 635 7.04 -14.11 -10.62
C THR A 635 5.59 -13.77 -10.98
N MET A 636 4.81 -14.73 -11.48
CA MET A 636 3.39 -14.56 -11.78
C MET A 636 2.56 -14.18 -10.56
N LEU A 637 2.82 -14.80 -9.40
CA LEU A 637 2.19 -14.40 -8.14
C LEU A 637 2.53 -12.93 -7.83
N THR A 638 3.82 -12.60 -7.80
CA THR A 638 4.33 -11.28 -7.40
C THR A 638 3.83 -10.16 -8.33
N GLU A 639 3.85 -10.37 -9.64
CA GLU A 639 3.43 -9.38 -10.63
C GLU A 639 1.91 -9.15 -10.63
N GLN A 640 1.11 -10.21 -10.49
CA GLN A 640 -0.35 -10.07 -10.33
C GLN A 640 -0.69 -9.25 -9.09
N LEU A 641 -0.03 -9.56 -7.98
CA LEU A 641 -0.23 -8.88 -6.70
C LEU A 641 0.28 -7.44 -6.69
N ALA A 642 1.38 -7.15 -7.37
CA ALA A 642 1.84 -5.79 -7.59
C ALA A 642 0.82 -4.99 -8.41
N ALA A 643 0.26 -5.60 -9.46
CA ALA A 643 -0.78 -4.97 -10.27
C ALA A 643 -2.07 -4.73 -9.47
N PHE A 644 -2.59 -5.71 -8.73
CA PHE A 644 -3.80 -5.55 -7.93
C PHE A 644 -3.63 -4.48 -6.85
N ARG A 645 -2.48 -4.46 -6.14
CA ARG A 645 -2.16 -3.43 -5.15
C ARG A 645 -2.12 -2.03 -5.74
N LYS A 646 -1.53 -1.88 -6.94
CA LYS A 646 -1.46 -0.59 -7.64
C LYS A 646 -2.85 0.03 -7.89
N TYR A 647 -3.88 -0.79 -8.05
CA TYR A 647 -5.26 -0.35 -8.27
C TYR A 647 -6.16 -0.56 -7.05
N TYR A 648 -5.58 -0.81 -5.87
CA TYR A 648 -6.29 -0.97 -4.60
C TYR A 648 -7.30 -2.13 -4.58
N PHE A 649 -7.03 -3.20 -5.34
CA PHE A 649 -7.87 -4.39 -5.31
C PHE A 649 -7.44 -5.29 -4.16
N GLU A 650 -8.40 -5.67 -3.30
CA GLU A 650 -8.21 -6.82 -2.42
C GLU A 650 -8.01 -8.07 -3.31
N SER A 651 -7.25 -9.07 -2.85
CA SER A 651 -7.04 -10.28 -3.65
C SER A 651 -6.94 -11.53 -2.78
N VAL A 652 -7.52 -12.62 -3.26
CA VAL A 652 -7.51 -13.94 -2.59
C VAL A 652 -7.17 -15.01 -3.62
N ILE A 653 -6.15 -15.82 -3.31
CA ILE A 653 -5.68 -16.86 -4.21
C ILE A 653 -6.55 -18.11 -4.14
N TRP A 654 -6.89 -18.63 -5.31
CA TRP A 654 -7.51 -19.93 -5.51
C TRP A 654 -6.41 -20.95 -5.90
N THR A 655 -6.00 -21.86 -5.02
CA THR A 655 -6.49 -22.11 -3.65
C THR A 655 -5.34 -22.41 -2.68
N TRP A 656 -5.64 -22.59 -1.40
CA TRP A 656 -4.65 -22.90 -0.37
C TRP A 656 -3.93 -24.23 -0.64
N LYS A 657 -4.67 -25.30 -0.99
CA LYS A 657 -4.13 -26.65 -1.21
C LYS A 657 -4.94 -27.45 -2.23
N MET A 658 -4.30 -28.35 -2.97
CA MET A 658 -4.92 -29.22 -3.98
C MET A 658 -4.60 -30.72 -3.77
N PRO A 659 -5.07 -31.33 -2.66
CA PRO A 659 -4.60 -32.64 -2.20
C PRO A 659 -4.93 -33.83 -3.11
N TYR A 660 -5.88 -33.68 -4.04
CA TYR A 660 -6.38 -34.76 -4.90
C TYR A 660 -6.08 -34.54 -6.39
N ALA A 661 -5.26 -33.55 -6.72
CA ALA A 661 -4.94 -33.18 -8.09
C ALA A 661 -3.47 -32.75 -8.20
N PRO A 662 -2.52 -33.67 -7.99
CA PRO A 662 -1.08 -33.36 -7.88
C PRO A 662 -0.53 -32.65 -9.12
N ASP A 663 -1.01 -33.01 -10.31
CA ASP A 663 -0.56 -32.38 -11.55
C ASP A 663 -0.95 -30.89 -11.63
N PHE A 664 -2.04 -30.50 -10.94
CA PHE A 664 -2.54 -29.13 -10.89
C PHE A 664 -1.92 -28.32 -9.74
N GLU A 665 -1.28 -28.97 -8.76
CA GLU A 665 -0.69 -28.28 -7.60
C GLU A 665 0.20 -27.08 -7.97
N PRO A 666 1.08 -27.15 -8.99
CA PRO A 666 1.95 -26.01 -9.32
C PRO A 666 1.19 -24.71 -9.62
N GLY A 667 0.10 -24.80 -10.39
CA GLY A 667 -0.70 -23.64 -10.79
C GLY A 667 -1.74 -23.21 -9.76
N TRP A 668 -2.15 -24.11 -8.87
CA TRP A 668 -3.43 -24.00 -8.15
C TRP A 668 -3.31 -24.20 -6.63
N SER A 669 -2.11 -24.43 -6.09
CA SER A 669 -1.87 -24.63 -4.66
C SER A 669 -0.85 -23.62 -4.12
N LEU A 670 -1.33 -22.62 -3.37
CA LEU A 670 -0.44 -21.67 -2.69
C LEU A 670 0.50 -22.40 -1.71
N GLN A 671 0.00 -23.40 -0.98
CA GLN A 671 0.83 -24.19 -0.07
C GLN A 671 1.99 -24.89 -0.81
N TRP A 672 1.75 -25.41 -2.01
CA TRP A 672 2.80 -26.03 -2.81
C TRP A 672 3.86 -24.99 -3.20
N LEU A 673 3.43 -23.84 -3.72
CA LEU A 673 4.32 -22.77 -4.15
C LEU A 673 5.19 -22.24 -2.99
N LEU A 674 4.59 -22.06 -1.82
CA LEU A 674 5.28 -21.68 -0.58
C LEU A 674 6.37 -22.69 -0.20
N ARG A 675 6.11 -24.00 -0.31
CA ARG A 675 7.12 -25.04 -0.04
C ARG A 675 8.29 -24.99 -1.03
N GLN A 676 8.05 -24.61 -2.28
CA GLN A 676 9.14 -24.50 -3.26
C GLN A 676 10.11 -23.36 -2.92
N SER A 677 9.62 -22.26 -2.33
CA SER A 677 10.48 -21.12 -1.94
C SER A 677 11.43 -21.41 -0.77
N GLN A 678 11.06 -22.33 0.12
CA GLN A 678 11.88 -22.73 1.27
C GLN A 678 13.02 -23.68 0.86
N SER A 679 12.92 -24.31 -0.31
CA SER A 679 13.88 -25.30 -0.80
C SER A 679 15.11 -24.68 -1.47
N SER A 680 15.06 -23.39 -1.84
CA SER A 680 16.18 -22.63 -2.45
C SER A 680 17.12 -21.98 -1.42
N VAL A 681 16.94 -22.28 -0.14
CA VAL A 681 17.83 -21.90 0.98
C VAL A 681 18.33 -23.17 1.69
N ILE A 682 19.08 -24.02 0.98
CA ILE A 682 19.97 -25.05 1.56
C ILE A 682 21.29 -25.03 0.78
#